data_AF-A0A1Q9TMG9-F1
#
_entry.id   AF-A0A1Q9TMG9-F1
#
_cell.length_a   1.000
_cell.length_b   1.000
_cell.length_c   1.000
_cell.angle_alpha   90.00
_cell.angle_beta   90.00
_cell.angle_gamma   90.00
#
_symmetry.space_group_name_H-M   'P 1'
#
loop_
_entity.id
_entity.type
_entity.pdbx_description
1 polymer ?
#
loop_
_entity_poly.entity_id
_entity_poly.type
_entity_poly.pdbx_seq_one_letter_code
_entity_poly.pdbx_strand_id
1 'polypeptide(L)'
;MLSLAGTDIDDSTENASARQENHQSFADSFINTQADRESMAETGIGNRGVSTALVASLTVPVDELSGIIGSRLLRSAVEDMQATLSTGVERDDQLIGGFLSAANLYPLVSRNGIDFAEPQPVNGSKEIAAALYDRAEAMRQSLDALRGRLSHEVAELAQNFDHRAGLRDLLSRTDPFRAQRVILGSSQSDAPMSRLGVLGLLQQRRNTPPPPEHITGPPPIPEMRDRIGGLRKIRYTDPAPVAARADQDDWYDWQTRVSWSEAWSAVSPRWSRAAARLRKDITSFVQQLEEHARNDHNRFERLSQQLYRPRTGVSYLLPPSGGDLEPFFVRVREHMIRSLHETGHLHVSPTDGELVEALVGPQRWREAFDISVDRSPAEAVAFLRETLKSAVKIFLRDPGPDQTPMLPRLTDLLGRAAGQDDGGVTDEDLSMFRAQVAGMLPIGYVPQGNGPLKILITYHAAAANPRIEQYLRESLNLPRGAGQTYEFRAVSTESVSVVLFRSSMSITEVPEVREVMRLWTSALDRPSAQDYLPWRQRLGYDFSYLATTERHRAQILHRLLCALWNGRATFVGACETAPEEVHFTLGGGVTMPLRLSSFGEASSWGQLLHAYERWAFNGEDVIANQFSAQLMAEIPIGIDSSPIPPDGLFEAFHRIVTEGKEVARLAEMAAGMSGPSRSRALQLRDFWTRTARTALRMEFQGVVAPRYPDLRALYGGHLRTSRPQGGARPSPEAQTQSFDRRAWDGQGSDAPDGSGSARMPGEGGDGYLR
;
A
#
# COMPACT_ATOMS: atom_id res chain seq x y z
N MET A 1 -1.76 -5.46 1.89
CA MET A 1 -0.53 -5.75 2.65
C MET A 1 0.50 -4.74 2.21
N LEU A 2 0.75 -3.70 3.00
CA LEU A 2 1.87 -2.79 2.78
C LEU A 2 3.08 -3.38 3.50
N SER A 3 4.14 -3.69 2.74
CA SER A 3 5.47 -3.92 3.27
C SER A 3 6.02 -2.55 3.67
N LEU A 4 6.10 -2.28 4.98
CA LEU A 4 6.69 -1.08 5.56
C LEU A 4 8.22 -1.15 5.65
N ALA A 5 8.85 -2.06 4.91
CA ALA A 5 10.28 -2.04 4.63
C ALA A 5 10.51 -1.18 3.37
N GLY A 6 10.37 0.14 3.52
CA GLY A 6 10.48 1.10 2.42
C GLY A 6 9.57 2.31 2.59
N THR A 7 9.62 2.97 3.75
CA THR A 7 9.26 4.38 3.80
C THR A 7 10.51 5.16 3.44
N ASP A 8 10.48 5.82 2.29
CA ASP A 8 11.44 6.85 1.90
C ASP A 8 11.69 7.77 3.09
N ILE A 9 12.91 7.74 3.61
CA ILE A 9 13.45 8.78 4.46
C ILE A 9 13.91 9.85 3.47
N ASP A 10 13.22 10.99 3.45
CA ASP A 10 13.64 12.15 2.67
C ASP A 10 15.06 12.57 3.11
N ASP A 11 16.06 12.25 2.28
CA ASP A 11 17.46 12.69 2.41
C ASP A 11 17.60 14.24 2.42
N SER A 12 16.54 14.98 2.11
CA SER A 12 16.57 16.44 1.99
C SER A 12 16.57 17.19 3.33
N THR A 13 16.27 16.52 4.45
CA THR A 13 16.25 17.15 5.79
C THR A 13 17.47 16.89 6.68
N GLU A 14 18.42 16.02 6.28
CA GLU A 14 19.59 15.70 7.11
C GLU A 14 20.65 16.82 7.20
N ASN A 15 20.63 17.79 6.28
CA ASN A 15 21.67 18.83 6.22
C ASN A 15 21.47 20.02 7.18
N ALA A 16 20.35 20.12 7.90
CA ALA A 16 20.08 21.26 8.79
C ALA A 16 20.28 20.98 10.29
N SER A 17 20.40 19.71 10.69
CA SER A 17 20.45 19.27 12.10
C SER A 17 21.80 18.71 12.55
N ALA A 18 22.87 18.86 11.75
CA ALA A 18 24.20 18.32 12.02
C ALA A 18 24.99 18.99 13.19
N ARG A 19 24.33 19.70 14.12
CA ARG A 19 25.05 20.41 15.21
C ARG A 19 24.50 20.26 16.63
N GLN A 20 23.56 19.37 16.91
CA GLN A 20 23.21 19.06 18.30
C GLN A 20 22.90 17.57 18.47
N GLU A 21 23.80 16.92 19.22
CA GLU A 21 23.79 15.55 19.72
C GLU A 21 24.01 14.42 18.69
N ASN A 22 25.06 13.64 18.95
CA ASN A 22 25.47 12.44 18.20
C ASN A 22 24.40 11.33 18.35
N HIS A 23 23.35 11.37 17.54
CA HIS A 23 22.32 10.32 17.50
C HIS A 23 22.50 9.47 16.24
N GLN A 24 22.82 8.18 16.40
CA GLN A 24 22.98 7.23 15.29
C GLN A 24 21.62 6.84 14.68
N SER A 25 21.50 6.89 13.36
CA SER A 25 20.32 6.45 12.61
C SER A 25 20.06 4.94 12.78
N PHE A 26 18.85 4.47 12.44
CA PHE A 26 18.54 3.03 12.38
C PHE A 26 19.50 2.30 11.43
N ALA A 27 19.80 2.91 10.29
CA ALA A 27 20.79 2.41 9.34
C ALA A 27 22.19 2.35 9.98
N ASP A 28 22.59 3.38 10.72
CA ASP A 28 23.88 3.39 11.42
C ASP A 28 23.96 2.32 12.51
N SER A 29 22.89 2.12 13.29
CA SER A 29 22.85 1.05 14.31
C SER A 29 22.86 -0.34 13.66
N PHE A 30 22.23 -0.50 12.49
CA PHE A 30 22.24 -1.74 11.71
C PHE A 30 23.63 -2.02 11.12
N ILE A 31 24.31 -0.99 10.61
CA ILE A 31 25.67 -1.08 10.06
C ILE A 31 26.70 -1.28 11.18
N ASN A 32 26.57 -0.59 12.30
CA ASN A 32 27.51 -0.69 13.43
C ASN A 32 27.42 -2.05 14.16
N THR A 33 26.29 -2.76 14.02
CA THR A 33 26.15 -4.15 14.52
C THR A 33 26.54 -5.20 13.47
N GLN A 34 27.07 -4.80 12.31
CA GLN A 34 27.47 -5.72 11.24
C GLN A 34 28.54 -6.72 11.71
N ALA A 35 29.52 -6.28 12.50
CA ALA A 35 30.55 -7.17 13.06
C ALA A 35 29.95 -8.28 13.93
N ASP A 36 28.96 -7.93 14.78
CA ASP A 36 28.26 -8.91 15.61
C ASP A 36 27.45 -9.89 14.77
N ARG A 37 26.87 -9.43 13.65
CA ARG A 37 26.03 -10.24 12.77
C ARG A 37 26.81 -11.18 11.86
N GLU A 38 28.04 -10.80 11.51
CA GLU A 38 28.97 -11.64 10.78
C GLU A 38 29.69 -12.64 11.69
N SER A 39 29.64 -12.42 13.01
CA SER A 39 30.17 -13.37 13.99
C SER A 39 29.41 -14.70 13.94
N MET A 40 30.14 -15.78 14.22
CA MET A 40 29.58 -17.13 14.20
C MET A 40 28.59 -17.30 15.35
N ALA A 41 27.50 -18.03 15.09
CA ALA A 41 26.57 -18.41 16.15
C ALA A 41 27.26 -19.24 17.25
N GLU A 42 26.72 -19.20 18.47
CA GLU A 42 27.23 -20.02 19.59
C GLU A 42 27.10 -21.52 19.32
N THR A 43 26.15 -21.91 18.46
CA THR A 43 26.00 -23.28 17.95
C THR A 43 26.99 -23.64 16.86
N GLY A 44 27.80 -22.70 16.37
CA GLY A 44 28.64 -22.87 15.19
C GLY A 44 27.84 -22.96 13.86
N ILE A 45 26.50 -23.02 13.92
CA ILE A 45 25.64 -23.14 12.75
C ILE A 45 25.23 -21.75 12.27
N GLY A 46 25.80 -21.33 11.15
CA GLY A 46 25.52 -20.01 10.57
C GLY A 46 26.17 -18.87 11.35
N ASN A 47 25.80 -17.65 10.97
CA ASN A 47 26.21 -16.42 11.64
C ASN A 47 25.03 -15.80 12.40
N ARG A 48 25.29 -14.80 13.23
CA ARG A 48 24.28 -14.10 14.03
C ARG A 48 23.51 -13.03 13.24
N GLY A 49 23.10 -13.34 12.01
CA GLY A 49 22.47 -12.37 11.09
C GLY A 49 20.96 -12.20 11.24
N VAL A 50 20.29 -12.99 12.06
CA VAL A 50 18.82 -12.99 12.16
C VAL A 50 18.35 -11.83 13.03
N SER A 51 17.30 -11.15 12.57
CA SER A 51 16.64 -10.08 13.30
C SER A 51 15.12 -10.29 13.27
N THR A 52 14.44 -9.92 14.36
CA THR A 52 12.97 -9.99 14.45
C THR A 52 12.44 -8.62 14.87
N ALA A 53 11.32 -8.21 14.29
CA ALA A 53 10.71 -6.91 14.54
C ALA A 53 9.21 -7.04 14.79
N LEU A 54 8.70 -6.24 15.72
CA LEU A 54 7.28 -6.01 15.90
C LEU A 54 7.04 -4.50 15.91
N VAL A 55 5.91 -4.08 15.33
CA VAL A 55 5.54 -2.68 15.23
C VAL A 55 4.14 -2.51 15.78
N ALA A 56 3.99 -1.55 16.67
CA ALA A 56 2.69 -1.06 17.11
C ALA A 56 2.53 0.42 16.75
N SER A 57 1.35 0.84 16.29
CA SER A 57 1.07 2.23 15.93
C SER A 57 -0.29 2.69 16.39
N LEU A 58 -0.36 3.94 16.86
CA LEU A 58 -1.58 4.67 17.18
C LEU A 58 -1.70 5.87 16.24
N THR A 59 -2.82 5.97 15.52
CA THR A 59 -3.08 7.07 14.56
C THR A 59 -4.52 7.54 14.63
N VAL A 60 -4.77 8.79 14.22
CA VAL A 60 -6.13 9.30 13.96
C VAL A 60 -6.41 9.11 12.47
N PRO A 61 -7.33 8.22 12.04
CA PRO A 61 -7.55 7.91 10.63
C PRO A 61 -8.43 8.97 9.95
N VAL A 62 -8.00 10.24 9.98
CA VAL A 62 -8.79 11.39 9.47
C VAL A 62 -9.17 11.20 8.00
N ASP A 63 -8.25 10.69 7.17
CA ASP A 63 -8.49 10.53 5.73
C ASP A 63 -9.57 9.47 5.44
N GLU A 64 -9.53 8.36 6.18
CA GLU A 64 -10.50 7.27 6.08
C GLU A 64 -11.87 7.71 6.60
N LEU A 65 -11.91 8.39 7.76
CA LEU A 65 -13.14 8.96 8.33
C LEU A 65 -13.79 9.97 7.37
N SER A 66 -13.01 10.91 6.83
CA SER A 66 -13.48 11.91 5.87
C SER A 66 -14.04 11.27 4.61
N GLY A 67 -13.38 10.21 4.12
CA GLY A 67 -13.82 9.47 2.94
C GLY A 67 -15.13 8.71 3.16
N ILE A 68 -15.29 8.08 4.34
CA ILE A 68 -16.53 7.38 4.71
C ILE A 68 -17.68 8.38 4.87
N ILE A 69 -17.48 9.46 5.61
CA ILE A 69 -18.49 10.50 5.85
C ILE A 69 -18.87 11.22 4.57
N GLY A 70 -17.90 11.63 3.74
CA GLY A 70 -18.18 12.29 2.47
C GLY A 70 -18.96 11.41 1.49
N SER A 71 -18.68 10.10 1.49
CA SER A 71 -19.41 9.11 0.69
C SER A 71 -20.87 8.95 1.15
N ARG A 72 -21.07 8.90 2.47
CA ARG A 72 -22.39 8.82 3.12
C ARG A 72 -23.20 10.10 2.90
N LEU A 73 -22.55 11.25 3.01
CA LEU A 73 -23.17 12.56 2.75
C LEU A 73 -23.65 12.67 1.30
N LEU A 74 -22.83 12.26 0.32
CA LEU A 74 -23.24 12.22 -1.08
C LEU A 74 -24.47 11.34 -1.29
N ARG A 75 -24.51 10.18 -0.63
CA ARG A 75 -25.69 9.31 -0.69
C ARG A 75 -26.93 10.02 -0.14
N SER A 76 -26.86 10.56 1.08
CA SER A 76 -28.03 11.22 1.69
C SER A 76 -28.53 12.38 0.82
N ALA A 77 -27.60 13.14 0.23
CA ALA A 77 -27.95 14.21 -0.71
C ALA A 77 -28.65 13.69 -1.98
N VAL A 78 -28.20 12.57 -2.55
CA VAL A 78 -28.88 11.94 -3.70
C VAL A 78 -30.30 11.51 -3.34
N GLU A 79 -30.48 10.87 -2.17
CA GLU A 79 -31.80 10.45 -1.68
C GLU A 79 -32.74 11.66 -1.47
N ASP A 80 -32.22 12.74 -0.87
CA ASP A 80 -32.96 14.00 -0.64
C ASP A 80 -33.31 14.75 -1.93
N MET A 81 -32.37 14.86 -2.88
CA MET A 81 -32.58 15.49 -4.18
C MET A 81 -33.67 14.74 -4.96
N GLN A 82 -33.68 13.41 -4.94
CA GLN A 82 -34.73 12.59 -5.55
C GLN A 82 -36.09 12.79 -4.88
N ALA A 83 -36.14 12.86 -3.54
CA ALA A 83 -37.38 13.05 -2.81
C ALA A 83 -38.01 14.43 -3.12
N THR A 84 -37.19 15.47 -3.21
CA THR A 84 -37.62 16.84 -3.53
C THR A 84 -38.27 16.95 -4.92
N LEU A 85 -37.88 16.10 -5.88
CA LEU A 85 -38.53 16.04 -7.19
C LEU A 85 -40.00 15.63 -7.13
N SER A 86 -40.40 14.88 -6.10
CA SER A 86 -41.76 14.33 -5.95
C SER A 86 -42.73 15.27 -5.24
N THR A 87 -42.23 16.35 -4.63
CA THR A 87 -43.02 17.25 -3.76
C THR A 87 -43.11 18.69 -4.28
N GLY A 88 -42.26 19.09 -5.23
CA GLY A 88 -42.16 20.48 -5.70
C GLY A 88 -43.13 20.88 -6.83
N VAL A 89 -43.90 21.95 -6.62
CA VAL A 89 -44.68 22.70 -7.63
C VAL A 89 -43.80 23.79 -8.29
N GLU A 90 -42.53 23.49 -8.55
CA GLU A 90 -41.61 24.49 -9.08
C GLU A 90 -41.88 24.75 -10.58
N ARG A 91 -41.87 26.04 -10.96
CA ARG A 91 -41.96 26.45 -12.37
C ARG A 91 -40.58 26.39 -13.00
N ASP A 92 -40.33 25.33 -13.74
CA ASP A 92 -39.07 25.11 -14.47
C ASP A 92 -38.97 25.93 -15.79
N ASP A 93 -39.99 26.73 -16.13
CA ASP A 93 -40.07 27.47 -17.39
C ASP A 93 -38.86 28.38 -17.66
N GLN A 94 -38.34 29.04 -16.62
CA GLN A 94 -37.16 29.91 -16.73
C GLN A 94 -35.88 29.10 -17.01
N LEU A 95 -35.76 27.91 -16.42
CA LEU A 95 -34.63 27.01 -16.63
C LEU A 95 -34.67 26.40 -18.03
N ILE A 96 -35.86 26.04 -18.52
CA ILE A 96 -36.07 25.59 -19.91
C ILE A 96 -35.68 26.71 -20.89
N GLY A 97 -36.11 27.94 -20.63
CA GLY A 97 -35.75 29.11 -21.44
C GLY A 97 -34.24 29.39 -21.44
N GLY A 98 -33.59 29.33 -20.27
CA GLY A 98 -32.14 29.48 -20.12
C GLY A 98 -31.38 28.41 -20.92
N PHE A 99 -31.76 27.14 -20.77
CA PHE A 99 -31.20 26.03 -21.53
C PHE A 99 -31.31 26.26 -23.03
N LEU A 100 -32.51 26.60 -23.54
CA LEU A 100 -32.75 26.79 -24.96
C LEU A 100 -31.97 27.98 -25.52
N SER A 101 -31.76 29.03 -24.73
CA SER A 101 -30.90 30.14 -25.09
C SER A 101 -29.43 29.71 -25.18
N ALA A 102 -28.91 29.06 -24.14
CA ALA A 102 -27.52 28.60 -24.09
C ALA A 102 -27.21 27.52 -25.15
N ALA A 103 -28.21 26.77 -25.59
CA ALA A 103 -28.08 25.73 -26.62
C ALA A 103 -28.30 26.23 -28.06
N ASN A 104 -28.45 27.55 -28.28
CA ASN A 104 -28.76 28.18 -29.58
C ASN A 104 -30.11 27.77 -30.20
N LEU A 105 -31.12 27.46 -29.36
CA LEU A 105 -32.44 27.00 -29.78
C LEU A 105 -33.58 27.97 -29.45
N TYR A 106 -33.28 29.15 -28.89
CA TYR A 106 -34.30 30.15 -28.55
C TYR A 106 -35.26 30.52 -29.71
N PRO A 107 -34.81 30.64 -30.99
CA PRO A 107 -35.72 30.93 -32.10
C PRO A 107 -36.86 29.92 -32.30
N LEU A 108 -36.69 28.66 -31.87
CA LEU A 108 -37.76 27.64 -31.92
C LEU A 108 -38.87 27.86 -30.89
N VAL A 109 -38.60 28.66 -29.86
CA VAL A 109 -39.59 29.06 -28.85
C VAL A 109 -40.37 30.26 -29.35
N SER A 110 -39.67 31.30 -29.82
CA SER A 110 -40.29 32.55 -30.27
C SER A 110 -41.07 32.39 -31.57
N ARG A 111 -40.60 31.55 -32.51
CA ARG A 111 -41.24 31.27 -33.82
C ARG A 111 -41.65 32.54 -34.56
N ASN A 112 -40.75 33.53 -34.59
CA ASN A 112 -41.03 34.84 -35.17
C ASN A 112 -41.39 34.72 -36.67
N GLY A 113 -42.41 35.47 -37.09
CA GLY A 113 -42.81 35.61 -38.49
C GLY A 113 -41.93 36.61 -39.26
N ILE A 114 -42.43 37.02 -40.43
CA ILE A 114 -41.93 38.19 -41.17
C ILE A 114 -43.02 39.26 -41.12
N ASP A 115 -42.67 40.52 -40.93
CA ASP A 115 -43.67 41.59 -40.95
C ASP A 115 -44.25 41.76 -42.36
N PHE A 116 -45.54 42.01 -42.47
CA PHE A 116 -46.24 42.26 -43.74
C PHE A 116 -46.74 43.69 -43.81
N ALA A 117 -46.97 44.18 -45.03
CA ALA A 117 -47.45 45.54 -45.25
C ALA A 117 -48.94 45.67 -44.85
N GLU A 118 -49.22 46.61 -43.95
CA GLU A 118 -50.58 46.98 -43.53
C GLU A 118 -51.17 48.02 -44.51
N PRO A 119 -52.35 47.76 -45.12
CA PRO A 119 -53.01 48.72 -46.01
C PRO A 119 -53.53 49.93 -45.22
N GLN A 120 -53.58 51.10 -45.88
CA GLN A 120 -54.13 52.30 -45.24
C GLN A 120 -55.65 52.18 -45.00
N PRO A 121 -56.19 52.80 -43.92
CA PRO A 121 -57.62 52.76 -43.64
C PRO A 121 -58.45 53.42 -44.74
N VAL A 122 -59.30 52.64 -45.40
CA VAL A 122 -60.21 53.11 -46.48
C VAL A 122 -61.68 53.00 -46.06
N ASN A 123 -62.56 53.73 -46.76
CA ASN A 123 -64.00 53.71 -46.52
C ASN A 123 -64.76 53.30 -47.79
N GLY A 124 -65.78 52.45 -47.62
CA GLY A 124 -66.59 51.91 -48.72
C GLY A 124 -66.41 50.41 -48.86
N SER A 125 -67.51 49.70 -49.12
CA SER A 125 -67.54 48.23 -49.16
C SER A 125 -66.53 47.61 -50.14
N LYS A 126 -66.41 48.18 -51.35
CA LYS A 126 -65.48 47.69 -52.39
C LYS A 126 -64.03 48.01 -52.07
N GLU A 127 -63.77 49.22 -51.59
CA GLU A 127 -62.42 49.68 -51.23
C GLU A 127 -61.87 48.88 -50.04
N ILE A 128 -62.72 48.58 -49.05
CA ILE A 128 -62.34 47.75 -47.90
C ILE A 128 -62.11 46.30 -48.31
N ALA A 129 -62.93 45.73 -49.21
CA ALA A 129 -62.70 44.40 -49.75
C ALA A 129 -61.37 44.31 -50.51
N ALA A 130 -61.02 45.33 -51.31
CA ALA A 130 -59.72 45.40 -51.98
C ALA A 130 -58.55 45.50 -50.97
N ALA A 131 -58.67 46.35 -49.93
CA ALA A 131 -57.64 46.47 -48.90
C ALA A 131 -57.43 45.15 -48.11
N LEU A 132 -58.51 44.41 -47.80
CA LEU A 132 -58.42 43.10 -47.16
C LEU A 132 -57.81 42.03 -48.08
N TYR A 133 -58.06 42.12 -49.39
CA TYR A 133 -57.41 41.27 -50.40
C TYR A 133 -55.91 41.55 -50.47
N ASP A 134 -55.53 42.82 -50.58
CA ASP A 134 -54.12 43.24 -50.65
C ASP A 134 -53.35 42.83 -49.39
N ARG A 135 -53.98 42.96 -48.20
CA ARG A 135 -53.42 42.45 -46.94
C ARG A 135 -53.20 40.94 -46.96
N ALA A 136 -54.19 40.17 -47.43
CA ALA A 136 -54.07 38.71 -47.54
C ALA A 136 -52.97 38.30 -48.53
N GLU A 137 -52.80 39.03 -49.64
CA GLU A 137 -51.67 38.82 -50.56
C GLU A 137 -50.33 39.15 -49.91
N ALA A 138 -50.21 40.26 -49.17
CA ALA A 138 -48.99 40.63 -48.45
C ALA A 138 -48.60 39.56 -47.41
N MET A 139 -49.58 39.02 -46.67
CA MET A 139 -49.37 37.90 -45.74
C MET A 139 -48.92 36.60 -46.46
N ARG A 140 -49.48 36.28 -47.63
CA ARG A 140 -49.02 35.13 -48.43
C ARG A 140 -47.58 35.29 -48.88
N GLN A 141 -47.23 36.47 -49.39
CA GLN A 141 -45.86 36.78 -49.81
C GLN A 141 -44.87 36.71 -48.64
N SER A 142 -45.24 37.19 -47.45
CA SER A 142 -44.38 37.10 -46.27
C SER A 142 -44.24 35.65 -45.76
N LEU A 143 -45.28 34.80 -45.87
CA LEU A 143 -45.17 33.36 -45.58
C LEU A 143 -44.25 32.64 -46.57
N ASP A 144 -44.31 32.95 -47.86
CA ASP A 144 -43.41 32.35 -48.86
C ASP A 144 -41.96 32.78 -48.64
N ALA A 145 -41.74 34.07 -48.33
CA ALA A 145 -40.44 34.57 -47.92
C ALA A 145 -39.93 33.88 -46.63
N LEU A 146 -40.83 33.66 -45.65
CA LEU A 146 -40.52 32.96 -44.41
C LEU A 146 -40.08 31.52 -44.69
N ARG A 147 -40.80 30.76 -45.52
CA ARG A 147 -40.41 29.40 -45.91
C ARG A 147 -39.03 29.36 -46.57
N GLY A 148 -38.76 30.31 -47.47
CA GLY A 148 -37.45 30.48 -48.10
C GLY A 148 -36.34 30.70 -47.06
N ARG A 149 -36.54 31.61 -46.12
CA ARG A 149 -35.60 31.90 -45.02
C ARG A 149 -35.37 30.69 -44.10
N LEU A 150 -36.46 30.06 -43.64
CA LEU A 150 -36.41 28.93 -42.71
C LEU A 150 -35.70 27.71 -43.28
N SER A 151 -35.72 27.51 -44.60
CA SER A 151 -35.02 26.39 -45.24
C SER A 151 -33.50 26.36 -44.95
N HIS A 152 -32.89 27.53 -44.74
CA HIS A 152 -31.46 27.66 -44.41
C HIS A 152 -31.25 27.86 -42.91
N GLU A 153 -31.97 28.80 -42.29
CA GLU A 153 -31.80 29.14 -40.86
C GLU A 153 -32.06 27.94 -39.95
N VAL A 154 -33.09 27.15 -40.22
CA VAL A 154 -33.43 26.00 -39.37
C VAL A 154 -32.41 24.86 -39.52
N ALA A 155 -31.79 24.72 -40.69
CA ALA A 155 -30.69 23.79 -40.89
C ALA A 155 -29.43 24.20 -40.12
N GLU A 156 -29.11 25.50 -40.09
CA GLU A 156 -28.03 26.05 -39.27
C GLU A 156 -28.32 25.91 -37.77
N LEU A 157 -29.54 26.20 -37.33
CA LEU A 157 -29.96 26.00 -35.93
C LEU A 157 -29.79 24.54 -35.48
N ALA A 158 -30.22 23.58 -36.31
CA ALA A 158 -30.05 22.16 -36.01
C ALA A 158 -28.57 21.71 -36.01
N GLN A 159 -27.72 22.35 -36.82
CA GLN A 159 -26.28 22.09 -36.87
C GLN A 159 -25.54 22.68 -35.66
N ASN A 160 -25.95 23.87 -35.22
CA ASN A 160 -25.35 24.62 -34.12
C ASN A 160 -25.98 24.32 -32.75
N PHE A 161 -26.81 23.27 -32.66
CA PHE A 161 -27.41 22.84 -31.39
C PHE A 161 -26.33 22.32 -30.42
N ASP A 162 -25.94 23.19 -29.49
CA ASP A 162 -24.96 22.90 -28.45
C ASP A 162 -25.63 22.44 -27.15
N HIS A 163 -25.99 21.16 -27.11
CA HIS A 163 -26.55 20.52 -25.92
C HIS A 163 -25.61 20.56 -24.69
N ARG A 164 -24.28 20.62 -24.89
CA ARG A 164 -23.32 20.68 -23.77
C ARG A 164 -23.33 22.07 -23.13
N ALA A 165 -23.34 23.13 -23.93
CA ALA A 165 -23.45 24.50 -23.42
C ALA A 165 -24.75 24.71 -22.63
N GLY A 166 -25.88 24.21 -23.16
CA GLY A 166 -27.17 24.27 -22.46
C GLY A 166 -27.15 23.55 -21.11
N LEU A 167 -26.57 22.34 -21.04
CA LEU A 167 -26.52 21.57 -19.79
C LEU A 167 -25.52 22.17 -18.78
N ARG A 168 -24.41 22.75 -19.25
CA ARG A 168 -23.47 23.48 -18.39
C ARG A 168 -24.11 24.72 -17.76
N ASP A 169 -24.89 25.51 -18.52
CA ASP A 169 -25.64 26.64 -17.93
C ASP A 169 -26.65 26.15 -16.89
N LEU A 170 -27.36 25.05 -17.16
CA LEU A 170 -28.33 24.48 -16.24
C LEU A 170 -27.68 24.01 -14.92
N LEU A 171 -26.60 23.22 -15.01
CA LEU A 171 -25.84 22.73 -13.84
C LEU A 171 -25.11 23.84 -13.07
N SER A 172 -25.00 25.04 -13.64
CA SER A 172 -24.48 26.19 -12.90
C SER A 172 -25.49 26.79 -11.90
N ARG A 173 -26.77 26.36 -11.99
CA ARG A 173 -27.87 26.89 -11.20
C ARG A 173 -28.64 25.82 -10.43
N THR A 174 -28.51 24.55 -10.82
CA THR A 174 -29.28 23.44 -10.26
C THR A 174 -28.42 22.17 -10.12
N ASP A 175 -28.91 21.24 -9.32
CA ASP A 175 -28.38 19.88 -9.21
C ASP A 175 -28.66 19.02 -10.48
N PRO A 176 -27.99 17.87 -10.63
CA PRO A 176 -28.17 16.98 -11.78
C PRO A 176 -29.57 16.35 -11.92
N PHE A 177 -30.27 16.10 -10.81
CA PHE A 177 -31.60 15.50 -10.82
C PHE A 177 -32.65 16.50 -11.30
N ARG A 178 -32.59 17.74 -10.82
CA ARG A 178 -33.41 18.84 -11.35
C ARG A 178 -33.07 19.14 -12.81
N ALA A 179 -31.78 19.11 -13.18
CA ALA A 179 -31.39 19.28 -14.58
C ALA A 179 -31.99 18.18 -15.49
N GLN A 180 -31.99 16.93 -15.03
CA GLN A 180 -32.65 15.83 -15.73
C GLN A 180 -34.16 16.06 -15.86
N ARG A 181 -34.84 16.53 -14.79
CA ARG A 181 -36.26 16.88 -14.80
C ARG A 181 -36.57 17.94 -15.85
N VAL A 182 -35.78 19.02 -15.92
CA VAL A 182 -35.94 20.10 -16.90
C VAL A 182 -35.78 19.58 -18.34
N ILE A 183 -34.84 18.65 -18.58
CA ILE A 183 -34.57 18.09 -19.90
C ILE A 183 -35.66 17.10 -20.34
N LEU A 184 -36.05 16.17 -19.47
CA LEU A 184 -36.96 15.07 -19.78
C LEU A 184 -38.44 15.44 -19.60
N GLY A 185 -38.73 16.45 -18.78
CA GLY A 185 -40.06 16.83 -18.35
C GLY A 185 -40.52 16.05 -17.11
N SER A 186 -41.53 16.58 -16.42
CA SER A 186 -42.19 15.91 -15.29
C SER A 186 -43.68 15.75 -15.53
N SER A 187 -44.18 14.51 -15.45
CA SER A 187 -45.62 14.22 -15.56
C SER A 187 -46.46 14.86 -14.44
N GLN A 188 -45.83 15.23 -13.33
CA GLN A 188 -46.48 15.81 -12.16
C GLN A 188 -46.57 17.35 -12.21
N SER A 189 -46.04 18.00 -13.27
CA SER A 189 -46.08 19.46 -13.39
C SER A 189 -47.40 19.98 -13.99
N ASP A 190 -47.93 21.04 -13.38
CA ASP A 190 -49.11 21.77 -13.84
C ASP A 190 -48.82 22.60 -15.10
N ALA A 191 -47.58 23.08 -15.26
CA ALA A 191 -47.17 23.90 -16.39
C ALA A 191 -46.94 23.02 -17.64
N PRO A 192 -47.57 23.31 -18.80
CA PRO A 192 -47.44 22.51 -20.01
C PRO A 192 -46.00 22.37 -20.53
N MET A 193 -45.18 23.42 -20.40
CA MET A 193 -43.78 23.41 -20.82
C MET A 193 -42.92 22.53 -19.91
N SER A 194 -43.04 22.68 -18.59
CA SER A 194 -42.39 21.80 -17.61
C SER A 194 -42.81 20.32 -17.74
N ARG A 195 -44.05 20.05 -18.15
CA ARG A 195 -44.51 18.68 -18.40
C ARG A 195 -43.81 18.00 -19.57
N LEU A 196 -43.56 18.76 -20.63
CA LEU A 196 -42.85 18.26 -21.81
C LEU A 196 -41.33 18.24 -21.62
N GLY A 197 -40.80 19.17 -20.82
CA GLY A 197 -39.36 19.43 -20.74
C GLY A 197 -38.78 19.90 -22.06
N VAL A 198 -37.46 20.08 -22.09
CA VAL A 198 -36.73 20.48 -23.31
C VAL A 198 -36.96 19.48 -24.44
N LEU A 199 -36.76 18.18 -24.20
CA LEU A 199 -36.85 17.18 -25.25
C LEU A 199 -38.27 17.01 -25.79
N GLY A 200 -39.28 17.03 -24.92
CA GLY A 200 -40.68 16.99 -25.34
C GLY A 200 -41.08 18.24 -26.12
N LEU A 201 -40.54 19.42 -25.76
CA LEU A 201 -40.75 20.64 -26.52
C LEU A 201 -40.15 20.54 -27.93
N LEU A 202 -38.91 20.07 -28.08
CA LEU A 202 -38.30 19.89 -29.40
C LEU A 202 -39.09 18.90 -30.27
N GLN A 203 -39.63 17.84 -29.66
CA GLN A 203 -40.48 16.87 -30.35
C GLN A 203 -41.85 17.45 -30.71
N GLN A 204 -42.48 18.21 -29.81
CA GLN A 204 -43.76 18.87 -30.06
C GLN A 204 -43.65 19.88 -31.20
N ARG A 205 -42.53 20.61 -31.27
CA ARG A 205 -42.28 21.64 -32.30
C ARG A 205 -42.11 21.07 -33.70
N ARG A 206 -41.91 19.76 -33.87
CA ARG A 206 -41.93 19.10 -35.19
C ARG A 206 -43.36 18.88 -35.70
N ASN A 207 -44.33 18.79 -34.81
CA ASN A 207 -45.70 18.48 -35.20
C ASN A 207 -46.40 19.76 -35.67
N THR A 208 -47.18 19.64 -36.75
CA THR A 208 -48.03 20.72 -37.24
C THR A 208 -49.08 21.04 -36.18
N PRO A 209 -49.20 22.30 -35.71
CA PRO A 209 -50.23 22.66 -34.75
C PRO A 209 -51.62 22.54 -35.39
N PRO A 210 -52.64 22.09 -34.63
CA PRO A 210 -54.01 22.06 -35.14
C PRO A 210 -54.47 23.48 -35.51
N PRO A 211 -55.28 23.63 -36.57
CA PRO A 211 -55.86 24.92 -36.90
C PRO A 211 -56.81 25.40 -35.78
N PRO A 212 -56.94 26.72 -35.55
CA PRO A 212 -58.00 27.28 -34.71
C PRO A 212 -59.39 26.84 -35.19
N GLU A 213 -60.36 26.69 -34.27
CA GLU A 213 -61.69 26.12 -34.58
C GLU A 213 -62.45 26.85 -35.69
N HIS A 214 -62.22 28.16 -35.84
CA HIS A 214 -62.84 29.02 -36.86
C HIS A 214 -62.11 29.05 -38.20
N ILE A 215 -60.92 28.43 -38.30
CA ILE A 215 -60.05 28.53 -39.48
C ILE A 215 -59.89 27.15 -40.12
N THR A 216 -60.32 27.02 -41.38
CA THR A 216 -60.17 25.78 -42.17
C THR A 216 -59.28 25.97 -43.41
N GLY A 217 -58.89 27.22 -43.69
CA GLY A 217 -58.08 27.63 -44.83
C GLY A 217 -57.86 29.14 -44.79
N PRO A 218 -57.34 29.76 -45.87
CA PRO A 218 -57.25 31.21 -45.97
C PRO A 218 -58.63 31.86 -45.74
N PRO A 219 -58.76 32.82 -44.82
CA PRO A 219 -60.06 33.38 -44.47
C PRO A 219 -60.68 34.12 -45.67
N PRO A 220 -61.96 33.83 -46.00
CA PRO A 220 -62.64 34.50 -47.11
C PRO A 220 -62.96 35.95 -46.78
N ILE A 221 -62.93 36.82 -47.79
CA ILE A 221 -63.32 38.22 -47.61
C ILE A 221 -64.84 38.28 -47.47
N PRO A 222 -65.38 38.82 -46.36
CA PRO A 222 -66.83 38.84 -46.14
C PRO A 222 -67.54 39.78 -47.11
N GLU A 223 -68.74 39.41 -47.56
CA GLU A 223 -69.60 40.31 -48.33
C GLU A 223 -70.08 41.48 -47.44
N MET A 224 -69.55 42.68 -47.69
CA MET A 224 -69.89 43.89 -46.94
C MET A 224 -70.86 44.76 -47.75
N ARG A 225 -71.89 45.30 -47.09
CA ARG A 225 -72.84 46.25 -47.71
C ARG A 225 -72.73 47.62 -47.04
N ASP A 226 -72.74 48.67 -47.86
CA ASP A 226 -72.84 50.04 -47.36
C ASP A 226 -74.21 50.27 -46.67
N ARG A 227 -74.22 51.03 -45.57
CA ARG A 227 -75.42 51.21 -44.73
C ARG A 227 -76.38 52.20 -45.37
N ILE A 228 -77.69 51.97 -45.21
CA ILE A 228 -78.78 52.85 -45.70
C ILE A 228 -78.66 53.09 -47.23
N GLY A 229 -78.78 52.02 -48.03
CA GLY A 229 -78.87 52.12 -49.49
C GLY A 229 -77.67 52.76 -50.21
N GLY A 230 -76.48 52.78 -49.59
CA GLY A 230 -75.26 53.38 -50.16
C GLY A 230 -74.95 54.81 -49.69
N LEU A 231 -75.79 55.42 -48.85
CA LEU A 231 -75.58 56.80 -48.34
C LEU A 231 -74.52 56.89 -47.24
N ARG A 232 -74.27 55.81 -46.48
CA ARG A 232 -73.23 55.77 -45.44
C ARG A 232 -72.24 54.64 -45.73
N LYS A 233 -71.05 55.01 -46.19
CA LYS A 233 -69.93 54.09 -46.42
C LYS A 233 -69.55 53.36 -45.13
N ILE A 234 -69.35 52.05 -45.23
CA ILE A 234 -68.74 51.25 -44.15
C ILE A 234 -67.29 51.72 -43.91
N ARG A 235 -66.87 51.75 -42.64
CA ARG A 235 -65.54 52.19 -42.21
C ARG A 235 -64.64 50.99 -41.96
N TYR A 236 -63.34 51.16 -42.15
CA TYR A 236 -62.33 50.14 -41.82
C TYR A 236 -62.33 49.72 -40.33
N THR A 237 -62.88 50.57 -39.46
CA THR A 237 -63.03 50.32 -38.02
C THR A 237 -64.38 49.71 -37.64
N ASP A 238 -65.26 49.41 -38.60
CA ASP A 238 -66.53 48.75 -38.32
C ASP A 238 -66.31 47.27 -37.94
N PRO A 239 -67.26 46.61 -37.25
CA PRO A 239 -67.07 45.26 -36.72
C PRO A 239 -66.71 44.19 -37.75
N ALA A 240 -67.27 44.25 -38.97
CA ALA A 240 -67.02 43.23 -39.99
C ALA A 240 -65.57 43.29 -40.55
N PRO A 241 -65.02 44.45 -40.95
CA PRO A 241 -63.59 44.56 -41.29
C PRO A 241 -62.62 44.27 -40.13
N VAL A 242 -63.00 44.55 -38.88
CA VAL A 242 -62.18 44.22 -37.70
C VAL A 242 -62.14 42.71 -37.48
N ALA A 243 -63.29 42.02 -37.56
CA ALA A 243 -63.37 40.56 -37.45
C ALA A 243 -62.58 39.87 -38.57
N ALA A 244 -62.72 40.33 -39.82
CA ALA A 244 -61.97 39.78 -40.94
C ALA A 244 -60.44 39.92 -40.79
N ARG A 245 -59.97 41.01 -40.17
CA ARG A 245 -58.54 41.19 -39.85
C ARG A 245 -58.08 40.27 -38.73
N ALA A 246 -58.89 40.11 -37.69
CA ALA A 246 -58.59 39.16 -36.62
C ALA A 246 -58.48 37.73 -37.16
N ASP A 247 -59.39 37.32 -38.05
CA ASP A 247 -59.33 36.01 -38.72
C ASP A 247 -58.07 35.87 -39.60
N GLN A 248 -57.67 36.94 -40.30
CA GLN A 248 -56.42 36.99 -41.07
C GLN A 248 -55.17 36.89 -40.18
N ASP A 249 -55.16 37.56 -39.04
CA ASP A 249 -54.05 37.52 -38.07
C ASP A 249 -53.92 36.13 -37.43
N ASP A 250 -55.04 35.54 -37.00
CA ASP A 250 -55.08 34.18 -36.46
C ASP A 250 -54.61 33.14 -37.49
N TRP A 251 -55.03 33.30 -38.76
CA TRP A 251 -54.58 32.44 -39.87
C TRP A 251 -53.08 32.61 -40.14
N TYR A 252 -52.60 33.85 -40.14
CA TYR A 252 -51.19 34.17 -40.37
C TYR A 252 -50.28 33.61 -39.27
N ASP A 253 -50.67 33.77 -38.01
CA ASP A 253 -49.96 33.23 -36.85
C ASP A 253 -49.95 31.70 -36.87
N TRP A 254 -51.07 31.07 -37.21
CA TRP A 254 -51.14 29.62 -37.38
C TRP A 254 -50.22 29.15 -38.51
N GLN A 255 -50.29 29.75 -39.70
CA GLN A 255 -49.45 29.38 -40.85
C GLN A 255 -47.96 29.64 -40.62
N THR A 256 -47.62 30.68 -39.87
CA THR A 256 -46.25 30.93 -39.41
C THR A 256 -45.75 29.76 -38.57
N ARG A 257 -46.56 29.29 -37.60
CA ARG A 257 -46.21 28.13 -36.77
C ARG A 257 -46.13 26.83 -37.58
N VAL A 258 -47.01 26.62 -38.57
CA VAL A 258 -46.96 25.49 -39.51
C VAL A 258 -45.63 25.49 -40.28
N SER A 259 -45.26 26.64 -40.85
CA SER A 259 -44.02 26.78 -41.63
C SER A 259 -42.77 26.49 -40.79
N TRP A 260 -42.74 26.94 -39.53
CA TRP A 260 -41.69 26.59 -38.56
C TRP A 260 -41.65 25.09 -38.24
N SER A 261 -42.81 24.45 -38.00
CA SER A 261 -42.89 23.01 -37.72
C SER A 261 -42.41 22.16 -38.89
N GLU A 262 -42.78 22.50 -40.12
CA GLU A 262 -42.36 21.80 -41.34
C GLU A 262 -40.84 21.91 -41.55
N ALA A 263 -40.29 23.12 -41.42
CA ALA A 263 -38.85 23.35 -41.54
C ALA A 263 -38.06 22.57 -40.46
N TRP A 264 -38.54 22.56 -39.21
CA TRP A 264 -37.91 21.81 -38.11
C TRP A 264 -38.04 20.30 -38.26
N SER A 265 -39.17 19.83 -38.80
CA SER A 265 -39.41 18.42 -39.12
C SER A 265 -38.43 17.90 -40.19
N ALA A 266 -38.17 18.70 -41.22
CA ALA A 266 -37.26 18.34 -42.33
C ALA A 266 -35.82 18.05 -41.85
N VAL A 267 -35.36 18.73 -40.80
CA VAL A 267 -34.03 18.55 -40.22
C VAL A 267 -33.99 17.59 -39.03
N SER A 268 -35.06 16.83 -38.78
CA SER A 268 -35.19 15.89 -37.66
C SER A 268 -34.02 14.93 -37.47
N PRO A 269 -33.46 14.27 -38.50
CA PRO A 269 -32.31 13.38 -38.33
C PRO A 269 -31.05 14.06 -37.76
N ARG A 270 -30.91 15.39 -37.93
CA ARG A 270 -29.76 16.14 -37.41
C ARG A 270 -29.92 16.45 -35.93
N TRP A 271 -30.98 17.14 -35.54
CA TRP A 271 -31.18 17.53 -34.15
C TRP A 271 -31.55 16.37 -33.23
N SER A 272 -32.23 15.32 -33.74
CA SER A 272 -32.57 14.13 -32.94
C SER A 272 -31.35 13.38 -32.43
N ARG A 273 -30.24 13.38 -33.18
CA ARG A 273 -28.97 12.79 -32.72
C ARG A 273 -28.38 13.56 -31.54
N ALA A 274 -28.40 14.90 -31.59
CA ALA A 274 -27.97 15.74 -30.48
C ALA A 274 -28.90 15.60 -29.27
N ALA A 275 -30.22 15.55 -29.48
CA ALA A 275 -31.21 15.30 -28.44
C ALA A 275 -31.05 13.91 -27.78
N ALA A 276 -30.73 12.87 -28.57
CA ALA A 276 -30.46 11.54 -28.05
C ALA A 276 -29.18 11.49 -27.21
N ARG A 277 -28.13 12.22 -27.63
CA ARG A 277 -26.89 12.38 -26.84
C ARG A 277 -27.16 13.10 -25.52
N LEU A 278 -27.85 14.26 -25.58
CA LEU A 278 -28.28 14.98 -24.38
C LEU A 278 -29.01 14.08 -23.38
N ARG A 279 -30.00 13.31 -23.85
CA ARG A 279 -30.73 12.35 -23.01
C ARG A 279 -29.79 11.33 -22.39
N LYS A 280 -28.92 10.73 -23.20
CA LYS A 280 -27.98 9.69 -22.74
C LYS A 280 -27.05 10.26 -21.68
N ASP A 281 -26.42 11.39 -21.93
CA ASP A 281 -25.37 11.96 -21.09
C ASP A 281 -25.91 12.33 -19.70
N ILE A 282 -27.05 13.03 -19.62
CA ILE A 282 -27.67 13.36 -18.32
C ILE A 282 -28.18 12.12 -17.59
N THR A 283 -28.77 11.17 -18.32
CA THR A 283 -29.31 9.95 -17.71
C THR A 283 -28.21 9.05 -17.17
N SER A 284 -27.12 8.87 -17.90
CA SER A 284 -25.98 8.08 -17.45
C SER A 284 -25.28 8.71 -16.24
N PHE A 285 -25.20 10.04 -16.18
CA PHE A 285 -24.64 10.72 -15.02
C PHE A 285 -25.52 10.53 -13.77
N VAL A 286 -26.83 10.77 -13.89
CA VAL A 286 -27.79 10.58 -12.79
C VAL A 286 -27.84 9.12 -12.34
N GLN A 287 -27.95 8.16 -13.26
CA GLN A 287 -27.98 6.73 -12.92
C GLN A 287 -26.74 6.28 -12.12
N GLN A 288 -25.57 6.86 -12.40
CA GLN A 288 -24.37 6.53 -11.65
C GLN A 288 -24.39 7.11 -10.22
N LEU A 289 -24.99 8.27 -10.01
CA LEU A 289 -25.23 8.83 -8.66
C LEU A 289 -26.23 7.97 -7.88
N GLU A 290 -27.29 7.51 -8.53
CA GLU A 290 -28.27 6.58 -7.93
C GLU A 290 -27.61 5.24 -7.56
N GLU A 291 -26.79 4.69 -8.45
CA GLU A 291 -26.05 3.47 -8.20
C GLU A 291 -25.07 3.60 -7.03
N HIS A 292 -24.42 4.77 -6.89
CA HIS A 292 -23.61 5.07 -5.71
C HIS A 292 -24.45 5.06 -4.43
N ALA A 293 -25.58 5.78 -4.41
CA ALA A 293 -26.46 5.85 -3.25
C ALA A 293 -26.95 4.46 -2.81
N ARG A 294 -27.35 3.60 -3.76
CA ARG A 294 -27.76 2.21 -3.47
C ARG A 294 -26.64 1.36 -2.86
N ASN A 295 -25.42 1.48 -3.39
CA ASN A 295 -24.29 0.66 -2.95
C ASN A 295 -23.67 1.14 -1.63
N ASP A 296 -23.79 2.43 -1.31
CA ASP A 296 -23.10 3.03 -0.17
C ASP A 296 -23.68 2.55 1.18
N HIS A 297 -24.95 2.14 1.28
CA HIS A 297 -25.53 1.62 2.53
C HIS A 297 -24.73 0.46 3.14
N ASN A 298 -24.58 -0.62 2.39
CA ASN A 298 -23.83 -1.78 2.84
C ASN A 298 -22.33 -1.47 2.97
N ARG A 299 -21.84 -0.48 2.21
CA ARG A 299 -20.43 -0.07 2.25
C ARG A 299 -20.12 0.69 3.53
N PHE A 300 -20.98 1.60 3.97
CA PHE A 300 -20.80 2.40 5.18
C PHE A 300 -20.72 1.50 6.41
N GLU A 301 -21.69 0.60 6.61
CA GLU A 301 -21.70 -0.33 7.74
C GLU A 301 -20.44 -1.21 7.76
N ARG A 302 -20.08 -1.78 6.60
CA ARG A 302 -18.89 -2.64 6.48
C ARG A 302 -17.61 -1.88 6.79
N LEU A 303 -17.45 -0.65 6.28
CA LEU A 303 -16.26 0.16 6.53
C LEU A 303 -16.20 0.63 7.99
N SER A 304 -17.33 1.00 8.57
CA SER A 304 -17.48 1.33 10.00
C SER A 304 -17.00 0.15 10.87
N GLN A 305 -17.53 -1.05 10.64
CA GLN A 305 -17.11 -2.26 11.37
C GLN A 305 -15.63 -2.61 11.15
N GLN A 306 -15.10 -2.43 9.94
CA GLN A 306 -13.69 -2.68 9.63
C GLN A 306 -12.73 -1.73 10.34
N LEU A 307 -13.18 -0.49 10.60
CA LEU A 307 -12.40 0.54 11.27
C LEU A 307 -12.35 0.28 12.79
N TYR A 308 -13.49 -0.08 13.40
CA TYR A 308 -13.57 -0.44 14.83
C TYR A 308 -13.07 -1.84 15.17
N ARG A 309 -12.79 -2.69 14.17
CA ARG A 309 -12.30 -4.05 14.41
C ARG A 309 -10.94 -4.00 15.13
N PRO A 310 -10.77 -4.70 16.27
CA PRO A 310 -9.50 -4.72 16.98
C PRO A 310 -8.41 -5.36 16.12
N ARG A 311 -7.25 -4.69 16.04
CA ARG A 311 -6.05 -5.16 15.32
C ARG A 311 -4.88 -5.20 16.30
N THR A 312 -4.09 -6.26 16.23
CA THR A 312 -2.87 -6.35 17.02
C THR A 312 -1.82 -5.39 16.45
N GLY A 313 -1.31 -4.48 17.26
CA GLY A 313 -0.28 -3.52 16.84
C GLY A 313 -0.78 -2.35 15.99
N VAL A 314 -2.08 -2.22 15.71
CA VAL A 314 -2.63 -1.02 15.06
C VAL A 314 -3.86 -0.57 15.81
N SER A 315 -3.75 0.60 16.44
CA SER A 315 -4.83 1.26 17.15
C SER A 315 -5.22 2.53 16.42
N TYR A 316 -6.52 2.75 16.27
CA TYR A 316 -7.07 4.01 15.77
C TYR A 316 -7.75 4.77 16.89
N LEU A 317 -7.50 6.07 16.96
CA LEU A 317 -8.29 6.98 17.77
C LEU A 317 -9.57 7.30 17.00
N LEU A 318 -10.63 6.55 17.32
CA LEU A 318 -11.94 6.68 16.70
C LEU A 318 -12.92 7.35 17.66
N PRO A 319 -13.94 8.04 17.13
CA PRO A 319 -14.99 8.63 17.96
C PRO A 319 -15.68 7.58 18.85
N PRO A 320 -16.09 7.94 20.08
CA PRO A 320 -16.81 7.04 20.98
C PRO A 320 -18.26 6.90 20.50
N SER A 321 -18.53 5.83 19.75
CA SER A 321 -19.88 5.55 19.23
C SER A 321 -20.24 4.06 19.22
N GLY A 322 -19.63 3.28 20.12
CA GLY A 322 -20.03 1.90 20.39
C GLY A 322 -19.79 0.92 19.24
N GLY A 323 -18.89 1.24 18.31
CA GLY A 323 -18.59 0.41 17.14
C GLY A 323 -19.31 0.82 15.85
N ASP A 324 -20.04 1.95 15.89
CA ASP A 324 -20.71 2.52 14.72
C ASP A 324 -20.27 3.98 14.46
N LEU A 325 -20.26 4.40 13.20
CA LEU A 325 -19.93 5.78 12.78
C LEU A 325 -21.18 6.64 12.60
N GLU A 326 -22.40 6.09 12.62
CA GLU A 326 -23.63 6.87 12.39
C GLU A 326 -23.80 8.05 13.37
N PRO A 327 -23.60 7.92 14.69
CA PRO A 327 -23.69 9.06 15.61
C PRO A 327 -22.64 10.13 15.32
N PHE A 328 -21.46 9.72 14.87
CA PHE A 328 -20.41 10.65 14.46
C PHE A 328 -20.75 11.36 13.14
N PHE A 329 -21.31 10.65 12.16
CA PHE A 329 -21.82 11.22 10.92
C PHE A 329 -22.85 12.33 11.20
N VAL A 330 -23.83 12.06 12.07
CA VAL A 330 -24.86 13.06 12.46
C VAL A 330 -24.21 14.31 13.08
N ARG A 331 -23.27 14.14 14.02
CA ARG A 331 -22.56 15.29 14.63
C ARG A 331 -21.78 16.12 13.62
N VAL A 332 -21.05 15.46 12.71
CA VAL A 332 -20.26 16.15 11.67
C VAL A 332 -21.19 16.91 10.72
N ARG A 333 -22.28 16.29 10.29
CA ARG A 333 -23.33 16.90 9.46
C ARG A 333 -23.93 18.15 10.13
N GLU A 334 -24.38 18.03 11.38
CA GLU A 334 -24.96 19.16 12.12
C GLU A 334 -23.98 20.32 12.31
N HIS A 335 -22.70 20.01 12.54
CA HIS A 335 -21.66 21.01 12.64
C HIS A 335 -21.41 21.73 11.30
N MET A 336 -21.36 21.00 10.18
CA MET A 336 -21.23 21.60 8.85
C MET A 336 -22.42 22.52 8.53
N ILE A 337 -23.65 22.09 8.85
CA ILE A 337 -24.86 22.90 8.68
C ILE A 337 -24.76 24.20 9.50
N ARG A 338 -24.38 24.08 10.78
CA ARG A 338 -24.25 25.25 11.67
C ARG A 338 -23.22 26.25 11.14
N SER A 339 -22.04 25.77 10.76
CA SER A 339 -20.95 26.61 10.26
C SER A 339 -21.32 27.31 8.94
N LEU A 340 -21.99 26.61 8.02
CA LEU A 340 -22.45 27.20 6.77
C LEU A 340 -23.64 28.16 6.97
N HIS A 341 -24.47 27.95 7.98
CA HIS A 341 -25.51 28.90 8.37
C HIS A 341 -24.91 30.20 8.95
N GLU A 342 -23.93 30.10 9.84
CA GLU A 342 -23.25 31.27 10.44
C GLU A 342 -22.56 32.14 9.40
N THR A 343 -22.04 31.53 8.32
CA THR A 343 -21.43 32.24 7.20
C THR A 343 -22.42 32.72 6.14
N GLY A 344 -23.73 32.48 6.33
CA GLY A 344 -24.80 32.93 5.43
C GLY A 344 -24.96 32.12 4.15
N HIS A 345 -24.33 30.95 4.04
CA HIS A 345 -24.42 30.07 2.87
C HIS A 345 -25.61 29.11 2.92
N LEU A 346 -26.15 28.82 4.11
CA LEU A 346 -27.32 27.95 4.32
C LEU A 346 -28.34 28.59 5.26
N HIS A 347 -29.60 28.16 5.20
CA HIS A 347 -30.64 28.51 6.17
C HIS A 347 -30.63 27.57 7.39
N VAL A 348 -31.52 27.82 8.36
CA VAL A 348 -31.51 27.18 9.71
C VAL A 348 -31.75 25.65 9.68
N SER A 349 -32.37 25.11 8.64
CA SER A 349 -32.73 23.68 8.56
C SER A 349 -32.66 23.17 7.12
N PRO A 350 -31.45 23.11 6.54
CA PRO A 350 -31.26 22.67 5.17
C PRO A 350 -31.36 21.14 5.08
N THR A 351 -31.75 20.67 3.90
CA THR A 351 -31.67 19.27 3.48
C THR A 351 -30.22 18.85 3.20
N ASP A 352 -29.94 17.55 3.09
CA ASP A 352 -28.60 17.07 2.74
C ASP A 352 -28.25 17.41 1.29
N GLY A 353 -29.27 17.51 0.43
CA GLY A 353 -29.16 18.03 -0.92
C GLY A 353 -28.58 19.45 -0.94
N GLU A 354 -29.19 20.38 -0.20
CA GLU A 354 -28.76 21.77 -0.08
C GLU A 354 -27.36 21.89 0.56
N LEU A 355 -27.05 21.05 1.55
CA LEU A 355 -25.72 20.99 2.15
C LEU A 355 -24.66 20.59 1.11
N VAL A 356 -24.90 19.55 0.31
CA VAL A 356 -23.97 19.13 -0.74
C VAL A 356 -23.88 20.14 -1.87
N GLU A 357 -24.98 20.81 -2.23
CA GLU A 357 -24.95 21.92 -3.19
C GLU A 357 -24.03 23.06 -2.73
N ALA A 358 -24.10 23.44 -1.45
CA ALA A 358 -23.22 24.47 -0.89
C ALA A 358 -21.74 24.03 -0.85
N LEU A 359 -21.45 22.75 -0.57
CA LEU A 359 -20.08 22.22 -0.47
C LEU A 359 -19.42 21.94 -1.82
N VAL A 360 -20.19 21.42 -2.78
CA VAL A 360 -19.71 21.11 -4.13
C VAL A 360 -19.66 22.39 -4.96
N GLY A 361 -20.72 23.19 -4.91
CA GLY A 361 -20.85 24.42 -5.67
C GLY A 361 -21.09 24.21 -7.17
N PRO A 362 -21.52 25.26 -7.89
CA PRO A 362 -21.96 25.16 -9.29
C PRO A 362 -20.82 24.90 -10.29
N GLN A 363 -19.58 25.24 -9.96
CA GLN A 363 -18.40 24.94 -10.79
C GLN A 363 -18.11 23.44 -10.81
N ARG A 364 -18.11 22.79 -9.64
CA ARG A 364 -17.74 21.38 -9.53
C ARG A 364 -18.81 20.44 -10.08
N TRP A 365 -20.09 20.83 -10.06
CA TRP A 365 -21.14 20.09 -10.77
C TRP A 365 -20.93 20.08 -12.28
N ARG A 366 -20.53 21.21 -12.87
CA ARG A 366 -20.18 21.28 -14.30
C ARG A 366 -18.95 20.43 -14.61
N GLU A 367 -17.94 20.49 -13.77
CA GLU A 367 -16.72 19.69 -13.93
C GLU A 367 -17.01 18.18 -13.82
N ALA A 368 -17.84 17.77 -12.85
CA ALA A 368 -18.28 16.38 -12.72
C ALA A 368 -19.04 15.92 -13.96
N PHE A 369 -19.92 16.76 -14.53
CA PHE A 369 -20.60 16.46 -15.78
C PHE A 369 -19.62 16.32 -16.96
N ASP A 370 -18.65 17.22 -17.09
CA ASP A 370 -17.63 17.15 -18.14
C ASP A 370 -16.81 15.85 -18.02
N ILE A 371 -16.39 15.47 -16.81
CA ILE A 371 -15.72 14.19 -16.53
C ILE A 371 -16.61 12.99 -16.92
N SER A 372 -17.91 13.07 -16.61
CA SER A 372 -18.89 12.01 -16.93
C SER A 372 -18.97 11.75 -18.44
N VAL A 373 -18.97 12.83 -19.22
CA VAL A 373 -19.11 12.78 -20.68
C VAL A 373 -17.80 12.45 -21.39
N ASP A 374 -16.68 13.06 -20.96
CA ASP A 374 -15.40 12.94 -21.66
C ASP A 374 -14.62 11.68 -21.22
N ARG A 375 -14.91 11.13 -20.03
CA ARG A 375 -14.29 9.90 -19.52
C ARG A 375 -15.35 8.86 -19.18
N SER A 376 -15.89 8.89 -17.97
CA SER A 376 -16.91 7.96 -17.52
C SER A 376 -17.75 8.53 -16.37
N PRO A 377 -19.05 8.14 -16.27
CA PRO A 377 -19.89 8.52 -15.14
C PRO A 377 -19.32 8.10 -13.79
N ALA A 378 -18.64 6.94 -13.73
CA ALA A 378 -18.04 6.44 -12.49
C ALA A 378 -16.91 7.33 -11.98
N GLU A 379 -16.08 7.87 -12.89
CA GLU A 379 -15.04 8.84 -12.54
C GLU A 379 -15.62 10.17 -12.05
N ALA A 380 -16.75 10.62 -12.60
CA ALA A 380 -17.44 11.81 -12.13
C ALA A 380 -17.91 11.67 -10.67
N VAL A 381 -18.47 10.51 -10.30
CA VAL A 381 -18.85 10.24 -8.91
C VAL A 381 -17.62 10.12 -8.01
N ALA A 382 -16.53 9.52 -8.49
CA ALA A 382 -15.28 9.48 -7.73
C ALA A 382 -14.72 10.88 -7.45
N PHE A 383 -14.78 11.78 -8.43
CA PHE A 383 -14.42 13.19 -8.28
C PHE A 383 -15.29 13.91 -7.23
N LEU A 384 -16.60 13.71 -7.24
CA LEU A 384 -17.51 14.26 -6.23
C LEU A 384 -17.22 13.71 -4.84
N ARG A 385 -16.91 12.41 -4.72
CA ARG A 385 -16.53 11.78 -3.44
C ARG A 385 -15.24 12.38 -2.89
N GLU A 386 -14.22 12.61 -3.72
CA GLU A 386 -12.96 13.23 -3.29
C GLU A 386 -13.14 14.70 -2.91
N THR A 387 -14.01 15.41 -3.64
CA THR A 387 -14.43 16.79 -3.33
C THR A 387 -15.05 16.87 -1.93
N LEU A 388 -16.03 16.02 -1.66
CA LEU A 388 -16.72 15.99 -0.36
C LEU A 388 -15.80 15.49 0.75
N LYS A 389 -14.96 14.48 0.50
CA LYS A 389 -13.92 14.03 1.43
C LYS A 389 -13.01 15.19 1.83
N SER A 390 -12.55 15.98 0.87
CA SER A 390 -11.67 17.12 1.12
C SER A 390 -12.37 18.20 1.95
N ALA A 391 -13.64 18.49 1.64
CA ALA A 391 -14.44 19.44 2.42
C ALA A 391 -14.61 18.96 3.87
N VAL A 392 -15.08 17.72 4.06
CA VAL A 392 -15.25 17.11 5.40
C VAL A 392 -13.95 17.13 6.19
N LYS A 393 -12.82 16.80 5.54
CA LYS A 393 -11.49 16.80 6.18
C LYS A 393 -11.11 18.16 6.77
N ILE A 394 -11.47 19.26 6.10
CA ILE A 394 -11.25 20.62 6.61
C ILE A 394 -12.10 20.84 7.87
N PHE A 395 -13.40 20.56 7.83
CA PHE A 395 -14.29 20.73 8.99
C PHE A 395 -13.91 19.86 10.19
N LEU A 396 -13.35 18.66 9.97
CA LEU A 396 -12.88 17.80 11.06
C LEU A 396 -11.68 18.39 11.81
N ARG A 397 -10.85 19.22 11.16
CA ARG A 397 -9.58 19.75 11.69
C ARG A 397 -9.60 21.24 12.07
N ASP A 398 -10.45 22.01 11.40
CA ASP A 398 -10.51 23.47 11.53
C ASP A 398 -11.98 23.92 11.65
N PRO A 399 -12.53 23.91 12.87
CA PRO A 399 -13.94 24.26 13.11
C PRO A 399 -14.20 25.78 13.14
N GLY A 400 -13.17 26.61 12.90
CA GLY A 400 -13.24 28.07 13.01
C GLY A 400 -12.86 28.60 14.41
N PRO A 401 -12.73 29.94 14.56
CA PRO A 401 -12.46 30.57 15.85
C PRO A 401 -13.66 30.33 16.79
N ASP A 402 -13.38 29.97 18.05
CA ASP A 402 -14.35 29.69 19.13
C ASP A 402 -15.02 28.30 19.15
N GLN A 403 -14.62 27.34 18.30
CA GLN A 403 -15.16 25.97 18.31
C GLN A 403 -14.08 24.91 18.58
N THR A 404 -14.45 23.88 19.35
CA THR A 404 -13.59 22.71 19.61
C THR A 404 -13.53 21.81 18.38
N PRO A 405 -12.35 21.33 17.95
CA PRO A 405 -12.25 20.44 16.79
C PRO A 405 -12.99 19.13 17.05
N MET A 406 -13.67 18.62 16.02
CA MET A 406 -14.44 17.36 16.09
C MET A 406 -13.57 16.13 16.31
N LEU A 407 -12.31 16.19 15.86
CA LEU A 407 -11.27 15.22 16.18
C LEU A 407 -10.13 15.96 16.87
N PRO A 408 -9.80 15.61 18.13
CA PRO A 408 -8.68 16.23 18.82
C PRO A 408 -7.37 15.88 18.12
N ARG A 409 -6.44 16.83 18.06
CA ARG A 409 -5.12 16.59 17.47
C ARG A 409 -4.29 15.72 18.40
N LEU A 410 -3.46 14.86 17.81
CA LEU A 410 -2.61 13.98 18.61
C LEU A 410 -1.61 14.75 19.49
N THR A 411 -1.15 15.93 19.04
CA THR A 411 -0.29 16.82 19.82
C THR A 411 -0.97 17.26 21.12
N ASP A 412 -2.21 17.72 21.02
CA ASP A 412 -2.98 18.25 22.14
C ASP A 412 -3.32 17.11 23.13
N LEU A 413 -3.66 15.92 22.61
CA LEU A 413 -3.89 14.72 23.42
C LEU A 413 -2.61 14.28 24.18
N LEU A 414 -1.46 14.24 23.50
CA LEU A 414 -0.17 13.89 24.10
C LEU A 414 0.27 14.91 25.15
N GLY A 415 0.16 16.21 24.84
CA GLY A 415 0.49 17.30 25.75
C GLY A 415 -0.35 17.24 27.02
N ARG A 416 -1.68 17.15 26.86
CA ARG A 416 -2.62 17.07 27.99
C ARG A 416 -2.45 15.78 28.80
N ALA A 417 -2.18 14.65 28.15
CA ALA A 417 -1.88 13.40 28.85
C ALA A 417 -0.58 13.48 29.67
N ALA A 418 0.42 14.22 29.19
CA ALA A 418 1.67 14.51 29.87
C ALA A 418 1.59 15.65 30.92
N GLY A 419 0.38 16.16 31.20
CA GLY A 419 0.15 17.20 32.21
C GLY A 419 0.50 18.61 31.76
N GLN A 420 0.43 18.90 30.45
CA GLN A 420 0.49 20.25 29.90
C GLN A 420 -0.96 20.77 29.75
N ASP A 421 -1.21 22.01 30.18
CA ASP A 421 -2.53 22.64 30.05
C ASP A 421 -2.71 23.19 28.63
N ASP A 422 -3.31 22.38 27.76
CA ASP A 422 -3.87 22.84 26.49
C ASP A 422 -5.41 22.77 26.55
N GLY A 423 -6.04 23.92 26.33
CA GLY A 423 -7.50 24.04 26.21
C GLY A 423 -7.96 23.47 24.86
N GLY A 424 -9.02 22.65 24.87
CA GLY A 424 -9.60 22.10 23.63
C GLY A 424 -9.76 20.57 23.58
N VAL A 425 -9.28 19.84 24.58
CA VAL A 425 -9.46 18.38 24.69
C VAL A 425 -10.45 18.06 25.80
N THR A 426 -11.45 17.22 25.50
CA THR A 426 -12.43 16.76 26.49
C THR A 426 -11.86 15.65 27.38
N ASP A 427 -12.40 15.49 28.59
CA ASP A 427 -11.95 14.42 29.50
C ASP A 427 -12.28 13.01 28.96
N GLU A 428 -13.36 12.89 28.18
CA GLU A 428 -13.74 11.65 27.50
C GLU A 428 -12.68 11.25 26.46
N ASP A 429 -12.30 12.18 25.57
CA ASP A 429 -11.26 11.97 24.56
C ASP A 429 -9.90 11.60 25.19
N LEU A 430 -9.55 12.27 26.29
CA LEU A 430 -8.32 11.98 27.03
C LEU A 430 -8.35 10.59 27.67
N SER A 431 -9.49 10.17 28.23
CA SER A 431 -9.64 8.84 28.84
C SER A 431 -9.50 7.73 27.79
N MET A 432 -10.11 7.92 26.62
CA MET A 432 -10.01 7.00 25.49
C MET A 432 -8.57 6.94 24.95
N PHE A 433 -7.93 8.09 24.79
CA PHE A 433 -6.53 8.16 24.37
C PHE A 433 -5.62 7.38 25.32
N ARG A 434 -5.75 7.59 26.64
CA ARG A 434 -4.98 6.84 27.66
C ARG A 434 -5.21 5.33 27.57
N ALA A 435 -6.46 4.91 27.38
CA ALA A 435 -6.79 3.49 27.21
C ALA A 435 -6.15 2.89 25.94
N GLN A 436 -6.17 3.63 24.83
CA GLN A 436 -5.56 3.19 23.56
C GLN A 436 -4.03 3.12 23.63
N VAL A 437 -3.38 4.10 24.28
CA VAL A 437 -1.92 4.06 24.53
C VAL A 437 -1.54 2.85 25.38
N ALA A 438 -2.25 2.61 26.48
CA ALA A 438 -2.00 1.46 27.35
C ALA A 438 -2.27 0.11 26.64
N GLY A 439 -3.30 0.06 25.78
CA GLY A 439 -3.66 -1.13 25.00
C GLY A 439 -2.85 -1.36 23.72
N MET A 440 -2.00 -0.41 23.33
CA MET A 440 -1.27 -0.45 22.06
C MET A 440 -0.30 -1.64 21.97
N LEU A 441 0.29 -2.03 23.10
CA LEU A 441 1.16 -3.20 23.22
C LEU A 441 0.49 -4.22 24.14
N PRO A 442 -0.01 -5.34 23.59
CA PRO A 442 -0.53 -6.43 24.40
C PRO A 442 0.54 -7.00 25.35
N ILE A 443 0.09 -7.65 26.43
CA ILE A 443 0.99 -8.33 27.35
C ILE A 443 1.76 -9.42 26.58
N GLY A 444 3.09 -9.43 26.73
CA GLY A 444 3.96 -10.39 26.02
C GLY A 444 4.23 -10.05 24.56
N TYR A 445 3.85 -8.87 24.08
CA TYR A 445 4.12 -8.41 22.71
C TYR A 445 5.60 -8.04 22.53
N VAL A 446 6.45 -9.05 22.38
CA VAL A 446 7.90 -8.92 22.21
C VAL A 446 8.36 -9.76 21.02
N PRO A 447 9.25 -9.26 20.15
CA PRO A 447 9.79 -10.05 19.05
C PRO A 447 10.45 -11.32 19.57
N GLN A 448 10.31 -12.41 18.80
CA GLN A 448 10.87 -13.70 19.18
C GLN A 448 12.41 -13.69 19.21
N GLY A 449 12.97 -14.51 20.10
CA GLY A 449 14.41 -14.72 20.24
C GLY A 449 15.02 -14.04 21.47
N ASN A 450 16.32 -14.27 21.66
CA ASN A 450 17.05 -13.90 22.89
C ASN A 450 18.09 -12.80 22.70
N GLY A 451 18.25 -12.28 21.47
CA GLY A 451 19.21 -11.21 21.16
C GLY A 451 18.86 -9.86 21.82
N PRO A 452 19.80 -8.88 21.83
CA PRO A 452 19.57 -7.55 22.38
C PRO A 452 18.32 -6.91 21.79
N LEU A 453 17.51 -6.31 22.66
CA LEU A 453 16.24 -5.68 22.29
C LEU A 453 16.40 -4.16 22.26
N LYS A 454 16.17 -3.56 21.10
CA LYS A 454 16.07 -2.11 20.92
C LYS A 454 14.60 -1.73 20.74
N ILE A 455 14.15 -0.73 21.49
CA ILE A 455 12.78 -0.24 21.48
C ILE A 455 12.82 1.23 21.02
N LEU A 456 12.32 1.48 19.82
CA LEU A 456 12.19 2.83 19.27
C LEU A 456 10.76 3.31 19.39
N ILE A 457 10.57 4.46 20.03
CA ILE A 457 9.27 5.09 20.26
C ILE A 457 9.27 6.43 19.52
N THR A 458 8.51 6.51 18.43
CA THR A 458 8.32 7.76 17.69
C THR A 458 6.98 8.38 18.09
N TYR A 459 6.95 9.68 18.36
CA TYR A 459 5.73 10.39 18.77
C TYR A 459 5.59 11.73 18.06
N HIS A 460 4.35 12.18 17.91
CA HIS A 460 4.05 13.43 17.23
C HIS A 460 4.39 14.65 18.11
N ALA A 461 5.44 15.40 17.75
CA ALA A 461 5.83 16.65 18.39
C ALA A 461 6.78 17.46 17.49
N ALA A 462 6.80 18.79 17.65
CA ALA A 462 7.72 19.66 16.91
C ALA A 462 9.18 19.53 17.38
N ALA A 463 9.40 19.14 18.63
CA ALA A 463 10.71 18.91 19.23
C ALA A 463 10.60 17.87 20.35
N ALA A 464 11.75 17.34 20.79
CA ALA A 464 11.79 16.40 21.90
C ALA A 464 11.24 17.01 23.20
N ASN A 465 10.35 16.30 23.88
CA ASN A 465 9.70 16.74 25.11
C ASN A 465 9.81 15.67 26.21
N PRO A 466 10.64 15.90 27.25
CA PRO A 466 10.88 14.92 28.32
C PRO A 466 9.62 14.49 29.08
N ARG A 467 8.60 15.36 29.20
CA ARG A 467 7.35 15.01 29.89
C ARG A 467 6.53 14.00 29.09
N ILE A 468 6.46 14.18 27.77
CA ILE A 468 5.77 13.26 26.87
C ILE A 468 6.51 11.91 26.85
N GLU A 469 7.84 11.93 26.80
CA GLU A 469 8.66 10.71 26.85
C GLU A 469 8.51 9.94 28.17
N GLN A 470 8.45 10.65 29.29
CA GLN A 470 8.17 10.05 30.59
C GLN A 470 6.77 9.42 30.62
N TYR A 471 5.75 10.16 30.18
CA TYR A 471 4.37 9.66 30.09
C TYR A 471 4.28 8.39 29.24
N LEU A 472 4.90 8.37 28.05
CA LEU A 472 4.91 7.21 27.16
C LEU A 472 5.67 6.03 27.79
N ARG A 473 6.80 6.28 28.48
CA ARG A 473 7.55 5.23 29.19
C ARG A 473 6.75 4.58 30.31
N GLU A 474 5.92 5.34 31.01
CA GLU A 474 5.07 4.86 32.11
C GLU A 474 3.79 4.20 31.63
N SER A 475 3.18 4.73 30.55
CA SER A 475 1.86 4.30 30.07
C SER A 475 1.92 3.12 29.11
N LEU A 476 3.01 2.96 28.36
CA LEU A 476 3.19 1.83 27.46
C LEU A 476 3.61 0.58 28.23
N ASN A 477 3.01 -0.57 27.88
CA ASN A 477 3.41 -1.88 28.40
C ASN A 477 4.72 -2.39 27.78
N LEU A 478 5.80 -1.63 27.96
CA LEU A 478 7.12 -1.98 27.42
C LEU A 478 7.72 -3.16 28.20
N PRO A 479 8.34 -4.13 27.52
CA PRO A 479 9.05 -5.20 28.21
C PRO A 479 10.17 -4.61 29.06
N ARG A 480 10.41 -5.13 30.27
CA ARG A 480 11.45 -4.67 31.20
C ARG A 480 12.50 -5.75 31.42
N GLY A 481 13.78 -5.41 31.50
CA GLY A 481 14.87 -6.38 31.70
C GLY A 481 16.25 -5.85 31.34
N ALA A 482 17.30 -6.59 31.72
CA ALA A 482 18.68 -6.29 31.34
C ALA A 482 18.88 -6.43 29.81
N GLY A 483 19.71 -5.57 29.21
CA GLY A 483 20.03 -5.63 27.77
C GLY A 483 18.98 -4.99 26.84
N GLN A 484 18.09 -4.15 27.37
CA GLN A 484 17.12 -3.38 26.59
C GLN A 484 17.58 -1.95 26.44
N THR A 485 17.42 -1.39 25.24
CA THR A 485 17.70 0.02 24.95
C THR A 485 16.43 0.72 24.50
N TYR A 486 16.12 1.86 25.13
CA TYR A 486 14.94 2.66 24.81
C TYR A 486 15.39 3.92 24.09
N GLU A 487 14.78 4.21 22.94
CA GLU A 487 15.05 5.39 22.14
C GLU A 487 13.74 6.11 21.84
N PHE A 488 13.70 7.43 22.09
CA PHE A 488 12.53 8.27 21.85
C PHE A 488 12.83 9.27 20.75
N ARG A 489 11.90 9.46 19.80
CA ARG A 489 12.04 10.42 18.70
C ARG A 489 10.76 11.23 18.51
N ALA A 490 10.88 12.55 18.55
CA ALA A 490 9.83 13.45 18.11
C ALA A 490 9.81 13.54 16.59
N VAL A 491 8.62 13.40 15.98
CA VAL A 491 8.40 13.52 14.54
C VAL A 491 7.20 14.42 14.25
N SER A 492 7.21 15.07 13.08
CA SER A 492 6.08 15.89 12.60
C SER A 492 4.89 15.06 12.11
N THR A 493 5.03 13.74 11.97
CA THR A 493 3.94 12.84 11.58
C THR A 493 2.94 12.64 12.72
N GLU A 494 1.64 12.77 12.43
CA GLU A 494 0.54 12.64 13.40
C GLU A 494 0.27 11.17 13.78
N SER A 495 1.25 10.54 14.43
CA SER A 495 1.21 9.16 14.88
C SER A 495 2.08 8.93 16.12
N VAL A 496 1.74 7.93 16.94
CA VAL A 496 2.67 7.31 17.87
C VAL A 496 3.00 5.93 17.33
N SER A 497 4.28 5.58 17.21
CA SER A 497 4.70 4.24 16.78
C SER A 497 5.77 3.69 17.71
N VAL A 498 5.71 2.39 17.97
CA VAL A 498 6.64 1.66 18.82
C VAL A 498 7.16 0.48 18.05
N VAL A 499 8.45 0.50 17.76
CA VAL A 499 9.16 -0.55 17.05
C VAL A 499 10.02 -1.30 18.06
N LEU A 500 9.72 -2.57 18.25
CA LEU A 500 10.54 -3.49 19.04
C LEU A 500 11.37 -4.31 18.07
N PHE A 501 12.69 -4.27 18.23
CA PHE A 501 13.62 -4.89 17.32
C PHE A 501 14.67 -5.71 18.07
N ARG A 502 14.78 -6.99 17.73
CA ARG A 502 15.88 -7.85 18.17
C ARG A 502 16.84 -8.07 17.01
N SER A 503 18.13 -8.03 17.32
CA SER A 503 19.19 -8.24 16.34
C SER A 503 20.30 -9.15 16.87
N SER A 504 21.26 -9.47 15.99
CA SER A 504 22.44 -10.25 16.33
C SER A 504 22.10 -11.65 16.85
N MET A 505 21.12 -12.31 16.23
CA MET A 505 20.65 -13.64 16.60
C MET A 505 21.03 -14.70 15.58
N SER A 506 21.26 -15.93 16.04
CA SER A 506 21.42 -17.09 15.15
C SER A 506 20.07 -17.67 14.69
N ILE A 507 20.11 -18.49 13.65
CA ILE A 507 18.92 -19.23 13.19
C ILE A 507 18.39 -20.22 14.24
N THR A 508 19.24 -20.63 15.18
CA THR A 508 18.84 -21.49 16.30
C THR A 508 18.27 -20.68 17.46
N GLU A 509 18.43 -19.36 17.53
CA GLU A 509 17.89 -18.53 18.63
C GLU A 509 16.47 -18.04 18.39
N VAL A 510 15.95 -18.11 17.15
CA VAL A 510 14.59 -17.68 16.81
C VAL A 510 13.69 -18.92 16.67
N PRO A 511 12.70 -19.13 17.57
CA PRO A 511 11.82 -20.30 17.55
C PRO A 511 11.14 -20.57 16.22
N GLU A 512 10.59 -19.55 15.56
CA GLU A 512 9.93 -19.71 14.24
C GLU A 512 10.91 -20.22 13.17
N VAL A 513 12.11 -19.64 13.09
CA VAL A 513 13.14 -20.08 12.13
C VAL A 513 13.56 -21.51 12.45
N ARG A 514 13.76 -21.83 13.73
CA ARG A 514 14.11 -23.19 14.15
C ARG A 514 13.03 -24.20 13.82
N GLU A 515 11.76 -23.86 14.02
CA GLU A 515 10.63 -24.72 13.67
C GLU A 515 10.58 -24.99 12.16
N VAL A 516 10.85 -23.98 11.33
CA VAL A 516 11.00 -24.18 9.88
C VAL A 516 12.16 -25.14 9.57
N MET A 517 13.31 -24.98 10.22
CA MET A 517 14.46 -25.88 10.04
C MET A 517 14.17 -27.30 10.54
N ARG A 518 13.40 -27.45 11.61
CA ARG A 518 12.96 -28.73 12.18
C ARG A 518 11.98 -29.44 11.26
N LEU A 519 10.98 -28.71 10.74
CA LEU A 519 10.02 -29.23 9.77
C LEU A 519 10.74 -29.70 8.51
N TRP A 520 11.71 -28.90 8.05
CA TRP A 520 12.53 -29.26 6.89
C TRP A 520 13.38 -30.50 7.14
N THR A 521 14.07 -30.56 8.29
CA THR A 521 14.82 -31.75 8.71
C THR A 521 13.94 -33.00 8.72
N SER A 522 12.72 -32.88 9.27
CA SER A 522 11.76 -33.98 9.35
C SER A 522 11.29 -34.44 7.96
N ALA A 523 11.07 -33.51 7.04
CA ALA A 523 10.68 -33.82 5.65
C ALA A 523 11.79 -34.51 4.85
N LEU A 524 13.08 -34.23 5.13
CA LEU A 524 14.19 -34.95 4.52
C LEU A 524 14.30 -36.39 5.02
N ASP A 525 14.04 -36.63 6.29
CA ASP A 525 14.06 -37.97 6.89
C ASP A 525 12.87 -38.83 6.47
N ARG A 526 11.68 -38.22 6.44
CA ARG A 526 10.40 -38.90 6.19
C ARG A 526 9.61 -38.09 5.17
N PRO A 527 9.94 -38.20 3.88
CA PRO A 527 9.24 -37.47 2.84
C PRO A 527 7.76 -37.88 2.79
N SER A 528 6.87 -36.90 2.89
CA SER A 528 5.43 -37.04 2.72
C SER A 528 5.04 -36.84 1.25
N ALA A 529 3.94 -37.48 0.81
CA ALA A 529 3.37 -37.24 -0.51
C ALA A 529 2.91 -35.78 -0.73
N GLN A 530 2.73 -35.02 0.34
CA GLN A 530 2.36 -33.59 0.31
C GLN A 530 3.57 -32.65 0.30
N ASP A 531 4.81 -33.17 0.42
CA ASP A 531 6.02 -32.35 0.42
C ASP A 531 6.40 -31.93 -1.00
N TYR A 532 6.44 -30.62 -1.26
CA TYR A 532 6.87 -30.06 -2.55
C TYR A 532 8.40 -29.92 -2.68
N LEU A 533 9.15 -30.28 -1.64
CA LEU A 533 10.63 -30.24 -1.58
C LEU A 533 11.31 -31.02 -2.71
N PRO A 534 10.88 -32.26 -3.05
CA PRO A 534 11.45 -33.02 -4.18
C PRO A 534 11.27 -32.35 -5.54
N TRP A 535 10.25 -31.51 -5.73
CA TRP A 535 10.06 -30.78 -6.99
C TRP A 535 11.08 -29.65 -7.16
N ARG A 536 11.43 -28.94 -6.08
CA ARG A 536 12.47 -27.88 -6.10
C ARG A 536 13.90 -28.43 -6.27
N GLN A 537 14.16 -29.67 -5.86
CA GLN A 537 15.45 -30.36 -6.06
C GLN A 537 15.83 -30.52 -7.55
N ARG A 538 14.86 -30.47 -8.47
CA ARG A 538 15.12 -30.50 -9.92
C ARG A 538 15.88 -29.28 -10.46
N LEU A 539 15.90 -28.18 -9.71
CA LEU A 539 16.58 -26.94 -10.10
C LEU A 539 18.08 -26.93 -9.74
N GLY A 540 18.65 -28.05 -9.26
CA GLY A 540 20.09 -28.20 -9.04
C GLY A 540 20.61 -27.61 -7.73
N TYR A 541 19.74 -27.28 -6.78
CA TYR A 541 20.14 -26.80 -5.45
C TYR A 541 20.56 -27.97 -4.56
N ASP A 542 21.78 -27.93 -4.02
CA ASP A 542 22.32 -28.94 -3.10
C ASP A 542 21.75 -28.70 -1.69
N PHE A 543 20.80 -29.54 -1.26
CA PHE A 543 20.16 -29.46 0.06
C PHE A 543 20.79 -30.40 1.09
N SER A 544 22.01 -30.88 0.85
CA SER A 544 22.58 -31.94 1.66
C SER A 544 23.06 -31.47 3.05
N TYR A 545 23.30 -30.17 3.21
CA TYR A 545 23.47 -29.50 4.51
C TYR A 545 22.47 -28.35 4.59
N LEU A 546 21.79 -28.24 5.73
CA LEU A 546 20.60 -27.38 5.84
C LEU A 546 20.95 -25.90 6.01
N ALA A 547 21.97 -25.59 6.82
CA ALA A 547 22.30 -24.22 7.19
C ALA A 547 23.80 -23.90 7.33
N THR A 548 24.68 -24.91 7.28
CA THR A 548 26.12 -24.70 7.44
C THR A 548 26.82 -24.47 6.10
N THR A 549 27.79 -23.56 6.11
CA THR A 549 28.80 -23.45 5.04
C THR A 549 29.95 -24.44 5.28
N GLU A 550 30.83 -24.64 4.29
CA GLU A 550 32.01 -25.49 4.47
C GLU A 550 32.91 -25.03 5.62
N ARG A 551 33.03 -23.70 5.80
CA ARG A 551 33.79 -23.10 6.90
C ARG A 551 33.19 -23.48 8.26
N HIS A 552 31.87 -23.33 8.40
CA HIS A 552 31.15 -23.72 9.63
C HIS A 552 31.32 -25.21 9.91
N ARG A 553 31.17 -26.06 8.89
CA ARG A 553 31.36 -27.52 9.01
C ARG A 553 32.75 -27.91 9.49
N ALA A 554 33.80 -27.33 8.91
CA ALA A 554 35.16 -27.61 9.31
C ALA A 554 35.43 -27.17 10.76
N GLN A 555 34.86 -26.04 11.19
CA GLN A 555 35.01 -25.51 12.53
C GLN A 555 34.28 -26.35 13.58
N ILE A 556 33.02 -26.72 13.33
CA ILE A 556 32.26 -27.62 14.20
C ILE A 556 32.99 -28.95 14.33
N LEU A 557 33.44 -29.53 13.21
CA LEU A 557 34.18 -30.79 13.22
C LEU A 557 35.51 -30.67 13.97
N HIS A 558 36.26 -29.58 13.80
CA HIS A 558 37.49 -29.34 14.52
C HIS A 558 37.24 -29.36 16.04
N ARG A 559 36.19 -28.70 16.52
CA ARG A 559 35.83 -28.67 17.95
C ARG A 559 35.37 -30.02 18.48
N LEU A 560 34.60 -30.78 17.71
CA LEU A 560 34.26 -32.17 18.03
C LEU A 560 35.52 -33.07 18.11
N LEU A 561 36.50 -32.86 17.23
CA LEU A 561 37.77 -33.58 17.25
C LEU A 561 38.64 -33.19 18.45
N CYS A 562 38.62 -31.93 18.89
CA CYS A 562 39.25 -31.53 20.15
C CYS A 562 38.60 -32.22 21.36
N ALA A 563 37.26 -32.33 21.38
CA ALA A 563 36.56 -33.07 22.42
C ALA A 563 36.90 -34.57 22.41
N LEU A 564 37.02 -35.18 21.22
CA LEU A 564 37.51 -36.55 21.05
C LEU A 564 38.94 -36.71 21.58
N TRP A 565 39.85 -35.80 21.22
CA TRP A 565 41.23 -35.80 21.73
C TRP A 565 41.26 -35.82 23.25
N ASN A 566 40.40 -35.04 23.89
CA ASN A 566 40.32 -34.89 25.34
C ASN A 566 39.62 -36.07 26.05
N GLY A 567 39.22 -37.13 25.35
CA GLY A 567 38.49 -38.27 25.93
C GLY A 567 37.08 -37.90 26.41
N ARG A 568 36.47 -36.87 25.82
CA ARG A 568 35.13 -36.38 26.20
C ARG A 568 34.01 -37.00 25.37
N ALA A 569 34.29 -38.08 24.65
CA ALA A 569 33.29 -38.81 23.90
C ALA A 569 33.34 -40.31 24.19
N THR A 570 32.18 -40.94 24.14
CA THR A 570 32.01 -42.39 24.14
C THR A 570 31.17 -42.81 22.94
N PHE A 571 31.24 -44.08 22.54
CA PHE A 571 30.46 -44.59 21.42
C PHE A 571 29.58 -45.77 21.85
N VAL A 572 28.47 -45.94 21.13
CA VAL A 572 27.57 -47.07 21.24
C VAL A 572 27.50 -47.75 19.87
N GLY A 573 27.70 -49.06 19.84
CA GLY A 573 27.62 -49.88 18.63
C GLY A 573 28.62 -51.03 18.61
N ALA A 574 28.48 -51.93 17.63
CA ALA A 574 29.32 -53.12 17.51
C ALA A 574 30.77 -52.82 17.06
N CYS A 575 31.03 -51.65 16.48
CA CYS A 575 32.33 -51.30 15.91
C CYS A 575 32.66 -49.82 16.06
N GLU A 576 33.85 -49.52 16.59
CA GLU A 576 34.38 -48.15 16.77
C GLU A 576 34.55 -47.39 15.44
N THR A 577 34.80 -48.10 14.34
CA THR A 577 34.99 -47.48 13.01
C THR A 577 33.68 -47.17 12.29
N ALA A 578 32.55 -47.65 12.82
CA ALA A 578 31.21 -47.36 12.32
C ALA A 578 30.19 -47.36 13.48
N PRO A 579 30.27 -46.39 14.40
CA PRO A 579 29.40 -46.33 15.57
C PRO A 579 27.94 -46.00 15.18
N GLU A 580 26.98 -46.52 15.95
CA GLU A 580 25.55 -46.22 15.77
C GLU A 580 25.17 -44.91 16.47
N GLU A 581 25.81 -44.62 17.60
CA GLU A 581 25.61 -43.39 18.36
C GLU A 581 26.93 -42.96 19.02
N VAL A 582 27.16 -41.65 19.10
CA VAL A 582 28.33 -41.06 19.77
C VAL A 582 27.84 -40.04 20.81
N HIS A 583 28.34 -40.15 22.03
CA HIS A 583 27.93 -39.33 23.17
C HIS A 583 29.08 -38.38 23.52
N PHE A 584 28.85 -37.08 23.44
CA PHE A 584 29.82 -36.07 23.89
C PHE A 584 29.42 -35.52 25.25
N THR A 585 30.31 -35.52 26.23
CA THR A 585 30.03 -35.05 27.59
C THR A 585 30.86 -33.82 27.91
N LEU A 586 30.19 -32.69 28.20
CA LEU A 586 30.82 -31.39 28.52
C LEU A 586 30.16 -30.79 29.78
N GLY A 587 30.87 -29.86 30.44
CA GLY A 587 30.34 -28.95 31.46
C GLY A 587 29.42 -29.56 32.54
N GLY A 588 29.98 -30.32 33.49
CA GLY A 588 29.23 -30.79 34.66
C GLY A 588 28.35 -32.03 34.45
N GLY A 589 28.47 -32.72 33.30
CA GLY A 589 27.85 -34.04 33.05
C GLY A 589 26.74 -34.06 32.00
N VAL A 590 26.47 -32.94 31.33
CA VAL A 590 25.51 -32.90 30.21
C VAL A 590 26.08 -33.68 29.04
N THR A 591 25.27 -34.58 28.47
CA THR A 591 25.67 -35.46 27.38
C THR A 591 24.84 -35.16 26.12
N MET A 592 25.52 -34.97 24.99
CA MET A 592 24.92 -34.80 23.67
C MET A 592 24.97 -36.13 22.89
N PRO A 593 23.84 -36.84 22.76
CA PRO A 593 23.76 -38.04 21.93
C PRO A 593 23.60 -37.68 20.45
N LEU A 594 24.56 -38.12 19.63
CA LEU A 594 24.52 -37.98 18.17
C LEU A 594 24.31 -39.35 17.52
N ARG A 595 23.11 -39.58 16.99
CA ARG A 595 22.78 -40.80 16.24
C ARG A 595 23.34 -40.74 14.83
N LEU A 596 24.10 -41.75 14.46
CA LEU A 596 24.78 -41.85 13.18
C LEU A 596 24.19 -42.99 12.36
N SER A 597 23.80 -42.70 11.13
CA SER A 597 23.30 -43.71 10.19
C SER A 597 24.38 -44.05 9.18
N SER A 598 24.70 -45.33 9.01
CA SER A 598 25.57 -45.76 7.92
C SER A 598 24.88 -45.53 6.56
N PHE A 599 25.70 -45.23 5.54
CA PHE A 599 25.23 -45.16 4.16
C PHE A 599 25.82 -46.35 3.41
N GLY A 600 25.03 -47.43 3.27
CA GLY A 600 25.54 -48.71 2.77
C GLY A 600 26.68 -49.23 3.65
N GLU A 601 27.82 -49.53 3.04
CA GLU A 601 29.02 -50.03 3.72
C GLU A 601 29.98 -48.92 4.19
N ALA A 602 29.63 -47.64 3.97
CA ALA A 602 30.47 -46.52 4.39
C ALA A 602 30.37 -46.27 5.90
N SER A 603 31.45 -45.75 6.49
CA SER A 603 31.53 -45.40 7.90
C SER A 603 30.49 -44.34 8.27
N SER A 604 29.78 -44.58 9.37
CA SER A 604 28.76 -43.69 9.93
C SER A 604 29.34 -42.37 10.45
N TRP A 605 30.65 -42.30 10.70
CA TRP A 605 31.36 -41.05 11.04
C TRP A 605 31.17 -39.94 10.00
N GLY A 606 30.93 -40.29 8.73
CA GLY A 606 30.61 -39.33 7.68
C GLY A 606 29.32 -38.52 7.92
N GLN A 607 28.44 -38.99 8.80
CA GLN A 607 27.21 -38.32 9.19
C GLN A 607 27.33 -37.44 10.43
N LEU A 608 28.50 -37.38 11.08
CA LEU A 608 28.68 -36.71 12.38
C LEU A 608 28.17 -35.26 12.38
N LEU A 609 28.52 -34.49 11.34
CA LEU A 609 28.09 -33.10 11.20
C LEU A 609 26.57 -32.96 10.98
N HIS A 610 25.98 -33.89 10.23
CA HIS A 610 24.54 -33.89 10.01
C HIS A 610 23.78 -34.26 11.29
N ALA A 611 24.28 -35.21 12.07
CA ALA A 611 23.74 -35.55 13.37
C ALA A 611 23.84 -34.36 14.35
N TYR A 612 24.94 -33.61 14.32
CA TYR A 612 25.08 -32.38 15.10
C TYR A 612 24.08 -31.30 14.70
N GLU A 613 23.94 -31.00 13.40
CA GLU A 613 22.95 -30.04 12.90
C GLU A 613 21.53 -30.40 13.37
N ARG A 614 21.16 -31.68 13.24
CA ARG A 614 19.86 -32.18 13.68
C ARG A 614 19.66 -32.03 15.18
N TRP A 615 20.68 -32.34 15.98
CA TRP A 615 20.59 -32.20 17.42
C TRP A 615 20.41 -30.73 17.82
N ALA A 616 21.15 -29.81 17.19
CA ALA A 616 21.05 -28.38 17.45
C ALA A 616 19.66 -27.80 17.09
N PHE A 617 18.99 -28.30 16.05
CA PHE A 617 17.63 -27.88 15.71
C PHE A 617 16.53 -28.52 16.57
N ASN A 618 16.76 -29.72 17.09
CA ASN A 618 15.77 -30.48 17.88
C ASN A 618 15.92 -30.31 19.41
N GLY A 619 17.05 -29.80 19.89
CA GLY A 619 17.30 -29.63 21.32
C GLY A 619 16.50 -28.50 21.98
N GLU A 620 16.32 -28.59 23.29
CA GLU A 620 15.71 -27.53 24.11
C GLU A 620 16.61 -26.27 24.11
N ASP A 621 15.98 -25.09 23.92
CA ASP A 621 16.59 -23.80 23.60
C ASP A 621 17.81 -23.43 24.45
N VAL A 622 17.74 -23.69 25.75
CA VAL A 622 18.77 -23.22 26.69
C VAL A 622 19.90 -24.23 26.78
N ILE A 623 19.58 -25.51 26.89
CA ILE A 623 20.57 -26.58 27.09
C ILE A 623 21.41 -26.78 25.83
N ALA A 624 20.76 -26.83 24.66
CA ALA A 624 21.45 -27.08 23.40
C ALA A 624 22.41 -25.93 23.02
N ASN A 625 21.98 -24.69 23.23
CA ASN A 625 22.82 -23.51 22.98
C ASN A 625 23.99 -23.43 23.97
N GLN A 626 23.76 -23.63 25.28
CA GLN A 626 24.84 -23.62 26.28
C GLN A 626 25.87 -24.72 26.04
N PHE A 627 25.43 -25.94 25.76
CA PHE A 627 26.33 -27.06 25.44
C PHE A 627 27.13 -26.76 24.17
N SER A 628 26.48 -26.22 23.13
CA SER A 628 27.18 -25.90 21.89
C SER A 628 28.20 -24.77 22.07
N ALA A 629 27.87 -23.75 22.86
CA ALA A 629 28.82 -22.69 23.21
C ALA A 629 30.07 -23.25 23.91
N GLN A 630 29.88 -24.20 24.84
CA GLN A 630 30.99 -24.91 25.50
C GLN A 630 31.80 -25.75 24.51
N LEU A 631 31.13 -26.49 23.62
CA LEU A 631 31.80 -27.26 22.56
C LEU A 631 32.63 -26.35 21.65
N MET A 632 32.10 -25.20 21.25
CA MET A 632 32.80 -24.26 20.37
C MET A 632 34.03 -23.61 21.03
N ALA A 633 34.12 -23.66 22.36
CA ALA A 633 35.28 -23.23 23.14
C ALA A 633 36.31 -24.34 23.40
N GLU A 634 36.02 -25.59 23.04
CA GLU A 634 36.85 -26.75 23.38
C GLU A 634 38.19 -26.74 22.62
N ILE A 635 39.28 -26.97 23.35
CA ILE A 635 40.67 -27.08 22.85
C ILE A 635 41.38 -28.27 23.52
N PRO A 636 42.44 -28.85 22.91
CA PRO A 636 43.20 -29.93 23.52
C PRO A 636 43.81 -29.53 24.87
N ILE A 637 43.65 -30.37 25.89
CA ILE A 637 44.14 -30.10 27.24
C ILE A 637 45.68 -30.07 27.25
N GLY A 638 46.27 -29.01 27.81
CA GLY A 638 47.73 -28.85 27.95
C GLY A 638 48.44 -28.36 26.68
N ILE A 639 47.73 -27.77 25.72
CA ILE A 639 48.29 -27.36 24.42
C ILE A 639 49.39 -26.28 24.50
N ASP A 640 49.35 -25.46 25.54
CA ASP A 640 50.32 -24.42 25.87
C ASP A 640 51.60 -24.96 26.54
N SER A 641 51.57 -26.22 27.00
CA SER A 641 52.59 -26.80 27.86
C SER A 641 52.90 -28.24 27.42
N SER A 642 52.28 -29.22 28.08
CA SER A 642 52.40 -30.64 27.75
C SER A 642 51.03 -31.20 27.39
N PRO A 643 50.73 -31.36 26.09
CA PRO A 643 49.45 -31.91 25.66
C PRO A 643 49.26 -33.34 26.17
N ILE A 644 48.04 -33.66 26.60
CA ILE A 644 47.67 -35.04 26.92
C ILE A 644 47.72 -35.93 25.65
N PRO A 645 47.99 -37.25 25.77
CA PRO A 645 47.90 -38.16 24.64
C PRO A 645 46.47 -38.22 24.07
N PRO A 646 46.30 -38.50 22.77
CA PRO A 646 44.98 -38.63 22.15
C PRO A 646 44.21 -39.82 22.72
N ASP A 647 42.89 -39.66 22.86
CA ASP A 647 41.99 -40.78 23.12
C ASP A 647 41.90 -41.77 21.95
N GLY A 648 41.62 -43.04 22.24
CA GLY A 648 41.49 -44.10 21.24
C GLY A 648 40.48 -43.80 20.14
N LEU A 649 39.37 -43.11 20.47
CA LEU A 649 38.35 -42.74 19.50
C LEU A 649 38.85 -41.70 18.49
N PHE A 650 39.69 -40.77 18.94
CA PHE A 650 40.35 -39.82 18.03
C PHE A 650 41.30 -40.57 17.09
N GLU A 651 42.08 -41.53 17.60
CA GLU A 651 42.99 -42.34 16.77
C GLU A 651 42.23 -43.17 15.73
N ALA A 652 41.10 -43.77 16.12
CA ALA A 652 40.25 -44.53 15.22
C ALA A 652 39.68 -43.65 14.09
N PHE A 653 39.18 -42.45 14.41
CA PHE A 653 38.73 -41.49 13.40
C PHE A 653 39.87 -41.04 12.48
N HIS A 654 41.02 -40.66 13.06
CA HIS A 654 42.18 -40.20 12.28
C HIS A 654 42.66 -41.29 11.31
N ARG A 655 42.72 -42.54 11.77
CA ARG A 655 43.08 -43.70 10.93
C ARG A 655 42.20 -43.80 9.70
N ILE A 656 40.87 -43.70 9.85
CA ILE A 656 39.90 -43.73 8.73
C ILE A 656 40.20 -42.61 7.72
N VAL A 657 40.44 -41.38 8.20
CA VAL A 657 40.76 -40.22 7.34
C VAL A 657 42.06 -40.45 6.54
N THR A 658 43.10 -41.01 7.18
CA THR A 658 44.41 -41.22 6.55
C THR A 658 44.46 -42.42 5.60
N GLU A 659 43.74 -43.50 5.88
CA GLU A 659 43.76 -44.70 5.04
C GLU A 659 43.09 -44.49 3.67
N GLY A 660 42.17 -43.52 3.56
CA GLY A 660 41.53 -43.14 2.29
C GLY A 660 40.59 -44.19 1.67
N LYS A 661 40.43 -45.36 2.31
CA LYS A 661 39.55 -46.46 1.85
C LYS A 661 38.10 -46.03 1.70
N GLU A 662 37.61 -45.17 2.60
CA GLU A 662 36.24 -44.64 2.54
C GLU A 662 35.98 -43.76 1.30
N VAL A 663 36.98 -43.00 0.85
CA VAL A 663 36.87 -42.17 -0.37
C VAL A 663 36.73 -43.05 -1.60
N ALA A 664 37.52 -44.13 -1.68
CA ALA A 664 37.44 -45.10 -2.78
C ALA A 664 36.10 -45.84 -2.77
N ARG A 665 35.68 -46.35 -1.61
CA ARG A 665 34.38 -47.02 -1.42
C ARG A 665 33.20 -46.15 -1.84
N LEU A 666 33.16 -44.89 -1.42
CA LEU A 666 32.09 -43.96 -1.79
C LEU A 666 32.10 -43.60 -3.29
N ALA A 667 33.28 -43.56 -3.92
CA ALA A 667 33.39 -43.35 -5.35
C ALA A 667 32.84 -44.54 -6.17
N GLU A 668 33.14 -45.77 -5.74
CA GLU A 668 32.59 -47.00 -6.33
C GLU A 668 31.07 -47.06 -6.17
N MET A 669 30.55 -46.78 -4.97
CA MET A 669 29.11 -46.71 -4.72
C MET A 669 28.42 -45.65 -5.58
N ALA A 670 29.01 -44.46 -5.71
CA ALA A 670 28.45 -43.38 -6.52
C ALA A 670 28.41 -43.70 -8.02
N ALA A 671 29.30 -44.57 -8.52
CA ALA A 671 29.32 -44.98 -9.92
C ALA A 671 28.13 -45.89 -10.28
N GLY A 672 27.61 -46.67 -9.32
CA GLY A 672 26.48 -47.58 -9.50
C GLY A 672 25.10 -46.98 -9.19
N MET A 673 25.02 -45.72 -8.73
CA MET A 673 23.78 -45.09 -8.26
C MET A 673 23.31 -43.94 -9.16
N SER A 674 22.00 -43.66 -9.17
CA SER A 674 21.40 -42.50 -9.85
C SER A 674 20.56 -41.65 -8.91
N GLY A 675 20.40 -40.36 -9.22
CA GLY A 675 19.51 -39.46 -8.48
C GLY A 675 19.98 -39.14 -7.06
N PRO A 676 19.07 -39.03 -6.07
CA PRO A 676 19.39 -38.60 -4.70
C PRO A 676 20.47 -39.42 -4.00
N SER A 677 20.51 -40.74 -4.21
CA SER A 677 21.49 -41.64 -3.59
C SER A 677 22.92 -41.37 -4.07
N ARG A 678 23.09 -41.01 -5.36
CA ARG A 678 24.39 -40.61 -5.91
C ARG A 678 24.87 -39.28 -5.32
N SER A 679 23.96 -38.32 -5.18
CA SER A 679 24.26 -37.02 -4.56
C SER A 679 24.74 -37.19 -3.12
N ARG A 680 24.06 -38.06 -2.35
CA ARG A 680 24.43 -38.38 -0.97
C ARG A 680 25.81 -39.04 -0.86
N ALA A 681 26.13 -39.96 -1.76
CA ALA A 681 27.45 -40.61 -1.81
C ALA A 681 28.57 -39.59 -2.11
N LEU A 682 28.35 -38.67 -3.05
CA LEU A 682 29.31 -37.60 -3.38
C LEU A 682 29.52 -36.63 -2.21
N GLN A 683 28.46 -36.27 -1.49
CA GLN A 683 28.57 -35.42 -0.30
C GLN A 683 29.41 -36.08 0.80
N LEU A 684 29.16 -37.36 1.09
CA LEU A 684 29.96 -38.11 2.06
C LEU A 684 31.42 -38.20 1.64
N ARG A 685 31.69 -38.33 0.34
CA ARG A 685 33.05 -38.29 -0.19
C ARG A 685 33.69 -36.92 0.07
N ASP A 686 32.97 -35.84 -0.19
CA ASP A 686 33.44 -34.46 0.02
C ASP A 686 33.74 -34.18 1.50
N PHE A 687 32.96 -34.74 2.43
CA PHE A 687 33.25 -34.70 3.87
C PHE A 687 34.66 -35.25 4.17
N TRP A 688 34.99 -36.45 3.65
CA TRP A 688 36.29 -37.08 3.89
C TRP A 688 37.44 -36.39 3.16
N THR A 689 37.22 -35.93 1.92
CA THR A 689 38.29 -35.34 1.10
C THR A 689 38.58 -33.89 1.45
N ARG A 690 37.57 -33.12 1.92
CA ARG A 690 37.68 -31.68 2.16
C ARG A 690 37.43 -31.33 3.62
N THR A 691 36.25 -31.63 4.16
CA THR A 691 35.85 -31.12 5.49
C THR A 691 36.72 -31.69 6.61
N ALA A 692 36.88 -33.01 6.69
CA ALA A 692 37.68 -33.68 7.72
C ALA A 692 39.16 -33.27 7.68
N ARG A 693 39.72 -33.17 6.47
CA ARG A 693 41.11 -32.74 6.28
C ARG A 693 41.31 -31.27 6.65
N THR A 694 40.34 -30.41 6.35
CA THR A 694 40.37 -29.00 6.73
C THR A 694 40.27 -28.85 8.25
N ALA A 695 39.37 -29.58 8.89
CA ALA A 695 39.20 -29.57 10.35
C ALA A 695 40.48 -29.98 11.11
N LEU A 696 41.19 -31.01 10.63
CA LEU A 696 42.46 -31.44 11.24
C LEU A 696 43.60 -30.43 11.08
N ARG A 697 43.54 -29.55 10.07
CA ARG A 697 44.55 -28.51 9.78
C ARG A 697 44.12 -27.12 10.23
N MET A 698 42.97 -27.01 10.89
CA MET A 698 42.47 -25.74 11.37
C MET A 698 43.29 -25.31 12.59
N GLU A 699 43.71 -24.05 12.59
CA GLU A 699 44.52 -23.49 13.67
C GLU A 699 43.71 -23.35 14.97
N PHE A 700 44.35 -23.60 16.11
CA PHE A 700 43.72 -23.40 17.41
C PHE A 700 43.49 -21.92 17.69
N GLN A 701 42.23 -21.51 17.72
CA GLN A 701 41.83 -20.14 18.06
C GLN A 701 41.69 -19.97 19.59
N GLY A 702 42.15 -18.82 20.11
CA GLY A 702 42.03 -18.46 21.54
C GLY A 702 43.26 -18.79 22.40
N VAL A 703 44.37 -19.21 21.80
CA VAL A 703 45.65 -19.52 22.49
C VAL A 703 46.76 -18.63 21.92
N VAL A 704 47.50 -17.93 22.78
CA VAL A 704 48.49 -16.92 22.36
C VAL A 704 49.73 -17.53 21.70
N ALA A 705 50.15 -18.73 22.11
CA ALA A 705 51.30 -19.44 21.55
C ALA A 705 51.18 -20.97 21.74
N PRO A 706 50.37 -21.66 20.92
CA PRO A 706 50.23 -23.12 21.05
C PRO A 706 51.51 -23.84 20.60
N ARG A 707 51.92 -24.90 21.31
CA ARG A 707 53.12 -25.69 20.97
C ARG A 707 53.03 -26.36 19.59
N TYR A 708 51.81 -26.66 19.15
CA TYR A 708 51.50 -27.18 17.82
C TYR A 708 50.36 -26.34 17.24
N PRO A 709 50.40 -25.99 15.94
CA PRO A 709 49.41 -25.08 15.34
C PRO A 709 48.03 -25.70 15.13
N ASP A 710 47.95 -27.01 14.87
CA ASP A 710 46.71 -27.73 14.55
C ASP A 710 46.71 -29.18 15.09
N LEU A 711 45.56 -29.87 14.99
CA LEU A 711 45.38 -31.25 15.47
C LEU A 711 46.28 -32.26 14.72
N ARG A 712 46.56 -32.03 13.44
CA ARG A 712 47.42 -32.91 12.64
C ARG A 712 48.89 -32.83 13.09
N ALA A 713 49.39 -31.63 13.32
CA ALA A 713 50.74 -31.38 13.83
C ALA A 713 50.88 -31.95 15.25
N LEU A 714 49.86 -31.77 16.08
CA LEU A 714 49.79 -32.33 17.43
C LEU A 714 49.87 -33.87 17.42
N TYR A 715 49.05 -34.54 16.59
CA TYR A 715 49.08 -36.00 16.46
C TYR A 715 50.41 -36.50 15.88
N GLY A 716 50.97 -35.81 14.88
CA GLY A 716 52.29 -36.12 14.33
C GLY A 716 53.41 -35.99 15.36
N GLY A 717 53.32 -35.02 16.27
CA GLY A 717 54.20 -34.90 17.43
C GLY A 717 54.08 -36.09 18.38
N HIS A 718 52.85 -36.50 18.69
CA HIS A 718 52.58 -37.66 19.55
C HIS A 718 53.17 -38.96 18.97
N LEU A 719 52.96 -39.26 17.69
CA LEU A 719 53.51 -40.47 17.06
C LEU A 719 55.05 -40.51 17.05
N ARG A 720 55.71 -39.34 17.00
CA ARG A 720 57.18 -39.25 17.09
C ARG A 720 57.69 -39.57 18.49
N THR A 721 56.93 -39.21 19.52
CA THR A 721 57.25 -39.55 20.92
C THR A 721 56.90 -41.00 21.28
N SER A 722 55.95 -41.62 20.59
CA SER A 722 55.43 -42.97 20.90
C SER A 722 56.16 -44.12 20.17
N ARG A 723 57.11 -43.85 19.26
CA ARG A 723 57.91 -44.90 18.59
C ARG A 723 59.03 -45.41 19.53
N PRO A 724 59.16 -46.73 19.80
CA PRO A 724 60.26 -47.24 20.61
C PRO A 724 61.60 -47.06 19.89
N GLN A 725 62.61 -46.53 20.59
CA GLN A 725 64.00 -46.52 20.14
C GLN A 725 64.50 -47.98 20.01
N GLY A 726 64.50 -48.52 18.79
CA GLY A 726 65.24 -49.73 18.44
C GLY A 726 66.64 -49.37 17.98
N GLY A 727 67.66 -49.85 18.68
CA GLY A 727 69.05 -49.86 18.20
C GLY A 727 70.08 -49.41 19.22
N ALA A 728 70.46 -50.32 20.12
CA ALA A 728 71.69 -50.21 20.90
C ALA A 728 72.91 -50.05 19.97
N ARG A 729 73.78 -49.08 20.26
CA ARG A 729 75.18 -49.09 19.83
C ARG A 729 76.06 -49.29 21.06
N PRO A 730 77.10 -50.14 20.99
CA PRO A 730 77.94 -50.43 22.14
C PRO A 730 78.95 -49.29 22.37
N SER A 731 79.29 -49.11 23.63
CA SER A 731 80.42 -48.29 24.08
C SER A 731 81.74 -48.80 23.48
N PRO A 732 82.74 -47.92 23.37
CA PRO A 732 83.98 -48.23 24.07
C PRO A 732 84.52 -47.04 24.87
N GLU A 733 84.99 -47.36 26.08
CA GLU A 733 85.93 -46.57 26.85
C GLU A 733 87.30 -46.53 26.15
N ALA A 734 88.03 -45.41 26.33
CA ALA A 734 89.36 -45.36 26.96
C ALA A 734 90.34 -44.39 26.26
N GLN A 735 90.97 -43.54 27.11
CA GLN A 735 92.25 -42.82 26.93
C GLN A 735 92.19 -41.62 25.95
N THR A 736 92.73 -40.43 26.24
CA THR A 736 93.87 -40.06 27.10
C THR A 736 93.76 -38.58 27.51
N GLN A 737 94.26 -38.27 28.70
CA GLN A 737 94.53 -36.91 29.19
C GLN A 737 95.56 -36.17 28.32
N SER A 738 95.49 -34.84 28.39
CA SER A 738 96.61 -33.92 28.73
C SER A 738 96.83 -32.75 27.75
N PHE A 739 96.82 -31.54 28.34
CA PHE A 739 97.73 -30.41 28.15
C PHE A 739 97.86 -29.79 26.74
N ASP A 740 97.96 -28.47 26.51
CA ASP A 740 98.20 -27.33 27.40
C ASP A 740 97.81 -26.02 26.69
N ARG A 741 97.67 -24.99 27.53
CA ARG A 741 97.60 -23.54 27.34
C ARG A 741 98.19 -22.91 26.06
N ARG A 742 97.52 -21.84 25.61
CA ARG A 742 97.90 -20.40 25.73
C ARG A 742 97.05 -19.62 24.70
N ALA A 743 96.11 -18.75 25.08
CA ALA A 743 96.25 -17.44 25.74
C ALA A 743 97.11 -16.45 24.92
N TRP A 744 96.44 -15.39 24.43
CA TRP A 744 96.82 -13.96 24.33
C TRP A 744 95.81 -13.31 23.37
N ASP A 745 94.76 -12.64 23.86
CA ASP A 745 94.66 -11.28 24.41
C ASP A 745 94.85 -10.14 23.41
N GLY A 746 93.92 -9.17 23.47
CA GLY A 746 94.04 -7.82 22.92
C GLY A 746 92.99 -7.47 21.86
N GLN A 747 91.73 -7.15 22.20
CA GLN A 747 91.19 -5.83 22.57
C GLN A 747 91.31 -4.71 21.52
N GLY A 748 90.18 -4.01 21.28
CA GLY A 748 90.08 -2.66 20.70
C GLY A 748 89.33 -2.62 19.37
N SER A 749 88.00 -2.53 19.36
CA SER A 749 87.23 -1.26 19.24
C SER A 749 87.30 -0.63 17.84
N ASP A 750 86.23 -0.77 17.06
CA ASP A 750 85.40 0.38 16.64
C ASP A 750 84.24 -0.07 15.74
N ALA A 751 83.03 0.33 16.13
CA ALA A 751 81.84 0.44 15.29
C ALA A 751 81.86 1.87 14.68
N PRO A 752 81.11 2.21 13.61
CA PRO A 752 79.66 1.97 13.57
C PRO A 752 79.06 1.61 12.19
N ASP A 753 77.75 1.41 12.26
CA ASP A 753 76.72 1.53 11.22
C ASP A 753 76.49 0.40 10.22
N GLY A 754 75.36 -0.28 10.47
CA GLY A 754 74.23 -0.07 9.58
C GLY A 754 73.90 -1.22 8.64
N SER A 755 73.12 -2.17 9.16
CA SER A 755 71.99 -2.86 8.49
C SER A 755 71.79 -2.56 6.99
N GLY A 756 71.71 -3.53 6.09
CA GLY A 756 71.16 -4.87 6.22
C GLY A 756 70.12 -5.07 5.12
N SER A 757 70.35 -6.11 4.30
CA SER A 757 69.38 -7.08 3.74
C SER A 757 67.96 -6.58 3.39
N ALA A 758 67.30 -6.87 2.26
CA ALA A 758 67.55 -7.67 1.08
C ALA A 758 66.30 -7.55 0.17
N ARG A 759 66.49 -7.83 -1.12
CA ARG A 759 65.54 -8.46 -2.08
C ARG A 759 64.13 -7.87 -2.28
N MET A 760 63.84 -7.56 -3.54
CA MET A 760 62.67 -8.09 -4.27
C MET A 760 62.98 -8.27 -5.77
N PRO A 761 62.32 -9.23 -6.46
CA PRO A 761 62.43 -9.51 -7.91
C PRO A 761 61.49 -8.61 -8.74
N GLY A 762 61.74 -8.33 -10.02
CA GLY A 762 61.40 -9.17 -11.18
C GLY A 762 59.91 -9.06 -11.51
N GLU A 763 59.49 -8.19 -12.44
CA GLU A 763 59.17 -8.53 -13.85
C GLU A 763 58.27 -9.78 -13.95
N GLY A 764 57.10 -9.79 -14.58
CA GLY A 764 56.59 -9.01 -15.71
C GLY A 764 55.96 -10.00 -16.70
N GLY A 765 54.89 -9.60 -17.38
CA GLY A 765 54.46 -10.22 -18.64
C GLY A 765 53.19 -11.08 -18.61
N ASP A 766 52.09 -10.42 -18.99
CA ASP A 766 51.17 -10.75 -20.08
C ASP A 766 50.68 -12.19 -20.33
N GLY A 767 49.35 -12.27 -20.53
CA GLY A 767 48.87 -12.85 -21.79
C GLY A 767 47.64 -13.76 -21.75
N TYR A 768 46.51 -13.18 -22.14
CA TYR A 768 45.44 -13.75 -22.98
C TYR A 768 44.42 -14.79 -22.45
N LEU A 769 43.16 -14.43 -22.72
CA LEU A 769 41.99 -15.20 -23.17
C LEU A 769 40.94 -15.73 -22.15
N ARG A 770 39.76 -15.11 -22.32
CA ARG A 770 38.37 -15.50 -22.02
C ARG A 770 37.81 -15.25 -20.62
#